data_AF-A0A1V6A079-F1
#
_entry.id   AF-A0A1V6A079-F1
#
_cell.length_a   1.000
_cell.length_b   1.000
_cell.length_c   1.000
_cell.angle_alpha   90.00
_cell.angle_beta   90.00
_cell.angle_gamma   90.00
#
_symmetry.space_group_name_H-M   'P 1'
#
loop_
_entity.id
_entity.type
_entity.pdbx_description
1 polymer ?
#
loop_
_entity_poly.entity_id
_entity_poly.type
_entity_poly.pdbx_seq_one_letter_code
_entity_poly.pdbx_strand_id
1 'polypeptide(L)'
;MEVKNLLKEVRLKIAKGDFEAAKALLFDESAEHTNANADNPEAQALKARILGITDGFEKAQSMFFDLESVWPSNFNLFKMHCKFLQEFGNYNDAIALGKNILNKFANYPEAYELQIENCELAGNTEEAWKICAKAIDTFPDDYRFLSKKEAISPVLNEDYLVDEAIEGIKDEMTVKHISATNENVYMLLNLFKGRRGVHAVQTKMGNSWGYLPNRRDLLEDDIRAHLSGEKTLGIYLTDVNNTSSLMVFDLDVRKQYMKNYAQSHEERARINDLLAESCKKMCELCSASGLQPMVEKSGNKGLHFWFFSAEPIACKYWRALGNWFFRRLNFYPDELSWELFPKQDKVAEDGLGNLVKLPLGTHRKTGKLSLFVDQTTFDPFPDQIEILKNAPKIDRAQFESILGAITVDNCVSEAAPLKSAPLKTEVQRTENEAGRGEQVDDSEFKISVKIPLPERNTMEVEQLLIGCKPMWLIMEKAKTEHRLEDNEKHAFIYIFAHLGDEGKVFVHQVMNQLEDYQPDLINTMIKAVPPNPSGCAKIRRHIPEYCGSENCNCQFRLPQGSYQSPVIHAGIFPNKGNFTQSAALRQPANLSGNTIVGGESGGIDKLMQEYAELNMQIERIRERGAILRRQINKIFNDAGTDVIETRIRVYHKLPDSVEPFKLLPGK
;
A
#
# COMPACT_ATOMS: atom_id res chain seq x y z
N MET A 1 14.81 6.93 -70.42
CA MET A 1 15.30 7.12 -69.04
C MET A 1 15.38 5.75 -68.40
N GLU A 2 16.50 5.32 -67.80
CA GLU A 2 16.53 4.03 -67.07
C GLU A 2 15.40 3.98 -66.03
N VAL A 3 14.74 2.84 -65.86
CA VAL A 3 13.62 2.64 -64.92
C VAL A 3 13.94 3.17 -63.51
N LYS A 4 15.20 3.04 -63.07
CA LYS A 4 15.67 3.60 -61.79
C LYS A 4 15.56 5.13 -61.69
N ASN A 5 15.89 5.86 -62.75
CA ASN A 5 15.81 7.32 -62.78
C ASN A 5 14.35 7.78 -62.84
N LEU A 6 13.49 7.05 -63.56
CA LEU A 6 12.05 7.27 -63.56
C LEU A 6 11.45 7.13 -62.16
N LEU A 7 11.71 6.00 -61.50
CA LEU A 7 11.20 5.76 -60.14
C LEU A 7 11.71 6.79 -59.13
N LYS A 8 12.95 7.29 -59.28
CA LYS A 8 13.49 8.35 -58.44
C LYS A 8 12.73 9.67 -58.61
N GLU A 9 12.42 10.05 -59.84
CA GLU A 9 11.68 11.28 -60.14
C GLU A 9 10.23 11.20 -59.66
N VAL A 10 9.59 10.03 -59.82
CA VAL A 10 8.25 9.74 -59.30
C VAL A 10 8.20 9.86 -57.78
N ARG A 11 9.17 9.29 -57.06
CA ARG A 11 9.26 9.45 -55.59
C ARG A 11 9.41 10.91 -55.18
N LEU A 12 10.20 11.69 -55.92
CA LEU A 12 10.38 13.13 -55.64
C LEU A 12 9.06 13.91 -55.80
N LYS A 13 8.26 13.55 -56.80
CA LYS A 13 6.95 14.17 -57.05
C LYS A 13 5.93 13.79 -55.98
N ILE A 14 5.87 12.51 -55.60
CA ILE A 14 5.05 12.03 -54.47
C ILE A 14 5.44 12.75 -53.18
N ALA A 15 6.73 12.90 -52.88
CA ALA A 15 7.21 13.60 -51.69
C ALA A 15 6.86 15.10 -51.66
N LYS A 16 6.61 15.71 -52.83
CA LYS A 16 6.15 17.10 -52.97
C LYS A 16 4.62 17.24 -52.96
N GLY A 17 3.87 16.14 -52.84
CA GLY A 17 2.40 16.12 -52.92
C GLY A 17 1.84 16.31 -54.33
N ASP A 18 2.69 16.24 -55.37
CA ASP A 18 2.31 16.44 -56.77
C ASP A 18 1.94 15.08 -57.42
N PHE A 19 0.80 14.53 -57.02
CA PHE A 19 0.34 13.19 -57.42
C PHE A 19 -0.08 13.11 -58.89
N GLU A 20 -0.59 14.19 -59.47
CA GLU A 20 -0.97 14.25 -60.89
C GLU A 20 0.26 14.22 -61.80
N ALA A 21 1.33 14.94 -61.46
CA ALA A 21 2.57 14.82 -62.22
C ALA A 21 3.24 13.45 -62.04
N ALA A 22 3.13 12.85 -60.85
CA ALA A 22 3.59 11.48 -60.61
C ALA A 22 2.80 10.47 -61.46
N LYS A 23 1.48 10.64 -61.57
CA LYS A 23 0.59 9.83 -62.43
C LYS A 23 0.99 9.98 -63.90
N ALA A 24 1.14 11.21 -64.39
CA ALA A 24 1.55 11.48 -65.77
C ALA A 24 2.88 10.77 -66.13
N LEU A 25 3.87 10.77 -65.23
CA LEU A 25 5.17 10.12 -65.46
C LEU A 25 5.08 8.59 -65.44
N LEU A 26 4.24 8.01 -64.59
CA LEU A 26 4.17 6.55 -64.39
C LEU A 26 3.23 5.85 -65.39
N PHE A 27 2.25 6.57 -65.92
CA PHE A 27 1.23 6.09 -66.84
C PHE A 27 1.44 6.56 -68.29
N ASP A 28 2.57 7.20 -68.61
CA ASP A 28 2.90 7.58 -69.99
C ASP A 28 3.14 6.34 -70.88
N GLU A 29 2.12 6.01 -71.68
CA GLU A 29 2.13 4.89 -72.62
C GLU A 29 3.02 5.14 -73.85
N SER A 30 3.51 6.38 -74.05
CA SER A 30 4.33 6.77 -75.20
C SER A 30 5.83 6.48 -75.03
N ALA A 31 6.26 6.07 -73.83
CA ALA A 31 7.66 5.82 -73.51
C ALA A 31 8.09 4.38 -73.83
N GLU A 32 9.28 4.18 -74.44
CA GLU A 32 9.93 2.89 -74.75
C GLU A 32 10.14 1.92 -73.55
N HIS A 33 9.76 2.34 -72.33
CA HIS A 33 9.97 1.62 -71.07
C HIS A 33 8.73 0.90 -70.55
N THR A 34 7.63 0.87 -71.32
CA THR A 34 6.34 0.26 -70.94
C THR A 34 6.44 -1.22 -70.53
N ASN A 35 7.20 -2.04 -71.26
CA ASN A 35 7.42 -3.45 -70.90
C ASN A 35 8.29 -3.63 -69.65
N ALA A 36 9.32 -2.80 -69.46
CA ALA A 36 10.21 -2.87 -68.29
C ALA A 36 9.54 -2.37 -67.00
N ASN A 37 8.55 -1.47 -67.11
CA ASN A 37 7.71 -1.03 -66.01
C ASN A 37 6.61 -2.05 -65.66
N ALA A 38 6.11 -2.81 -66.64
CA ALA A 38 5.10 -3.86 -66.43
C ALA A 38 5.61 -4.97 -65.50
N ASP A 39 6.86 -5.41 -65.70
CA ASP A 39 7.50 -6.47 -64.92
C ASP A 39 8.24 -5.98 -63.66
N ASN A 40 8.16 -4.68 -63.33
CA ASN A 40 8.82 -4.13 -62.14
C ASN A 40 7.83 -3.99 -60.95
N PRO A 41 8.00 -4.78 -59.87
CA PRO A 41 7.07 -4.78 -58.74
C PRO A 41 6.98 -3.44 -58.02
N GLU A 42 8.07 -2.68 -57.96
CA GLU A 42 8.08 -1.35 -57.34
C GLU A 42 7.33 -0.32 -58.18
N ALA A 43 7.50 -0.36 -59.50
CA ALA A 43 6.75 0.51 -60.41
C ALA A 43 5.24 0.25 -60.31
N GLN A 44 4.83 -1.02 -60.25
CA GLN A 44 3.41 -1.40 -60.13
C GLN A 44 2.81 -1.04 -58.77
N ALA A 45 3.55 -1.20 -57.68
CA ALA A 45 3.10 -0.78 -56.36
C ALA A 45 2.93 0.75 -56.25
N LEU A 46 3.83 1.52 -56.87
CA LEU A 46 3.68 2.98 -56.95
C LEU A 46 2.47 3.37 -57.81
N LYS A 47 2.16 2.63 -58.89
CA LYS A 47 0.93 2.81 -59.67
C LYS A 47 -0.31 2.59 -58.80
N ALA A 48 -0.36 1.47 -58.07
CA ALA A 48 -1.46 1.17 -57.15
C ALA A 48 -1.65 2.29 -56.12
N ARG A 49 -0.56 2.75 -55.49
CA ARG A 49 -0.60 3.85 -54.51
C ARG A 49 -1.13 5.17 -55.09
N ILE A 50 -0.63 5.60 -56.26
CA ILE A 50 -1.07 6.85 -56.91
C ILE A 50 -2.55 6.76 -57.32
N LEU A 51 -2.98 5.60 -57.84
CA LEU A 51 -4.38 5.37 -58.18
C LEU A 51 -5.26 5.34 -56.93
N GLY A 52 -4.77 4.87 -55.79
CA GLY A 52 -5.52 4.91 -54.54
C GLY A 52 -5.83 6.33 -54.07
N ILE A 53 -4.88 7.24 -54.27
CA ILE A 53 -5.01 8.66 -53.91
C ILE A 53 -5.89 9.42 -54.92
N THR A 54 -5.83 9.07 -56.21
CA THR A 54 -6.53 9.81 -57.28
C THR A 54 -7.89 9.22 -57.67
N ASP A 55 -8.02 7.90 -57.72
CA ASP A 55 -9.20 7.16 -58.21
C ASP A 55 -9.97 6.44 -57.08
N GLY A 56 -9.41 6.34 -55.86
CA GLY A 56 -10.07 5.79 -54.67
C GLY A 56 -9.42 4.54 -54.07
N PHE A 57 -9.62 4.35 -52.76
CA PHE A 57 -8.96 3.34 -51.91
C PHE A 57 -9.19 1.89 -52.38
N GLU A 58 -10.42 1.50 -52.68
CA GLU A 58 -10.80 0.11 -53.01
C GLU A 58 -10.06 -0.41 -54.25
N LYS A 59 -9.89 0.45 -55.26
CA LYS A 59 -9.20 0.11 -56.51
C LYS A 59 -7.73 -0.18 -56.26
N ALA A 60 -7.07 0.63 -55.43
CA ALA A 60 -5.68 0.40 -55.05
C ALA A 60 -5.51 -0.85 -54.19
N GLN A 61 -6.45 -1.13 -53.29
CA GLN A 61 -6.41 -2.31 -52.44
C GLN A 61 -6.52 -3.60 -53.29
N SER A 62 -7.45 -3.64 -54.25
CA SER A 62 -7.55 -4.75 -55.21
C SER A 62 -6.25 -4.94 -55.99
N MET A 63 -5.67 -3.85 -56.48
CA MET A 63 -4.40 -3.91 -57.20
C MET A 63 -3.27 -4.46 -56.32
N PHE A 64 -3.16 -4.05 -55.05
CA PHE A 64 -2.15 -4.60 -54.16
C PHE A 64 -2.30 -6.12 -53.96
N PHE A 65 -3.53 -6.63 -53.80
CA PHE A 65 -3.75 -8.08 -53.69
C PHE A 65 -3.36 -8.84 -54.96
N ASP A 66 -3.63 -8.28 -56.13
CA ASP A 66 -3.20 -8.86 -57.42
C ASP A 66 -1.67 -8.89 -57.51
N LEU A 67 -1.02 -7.79 -57.14
CA LEU A 67 0.45 -7.68 -57.15
C LEU A 67 1.11 -8.67 -56.18
N GLU A 68 0.54 -8.85 -54.99
CA GLU A 68 1.02 -9.81 -53.99
C GLU A 68 0.91 -11.25 -54.47
N SER A 69 -0.09 -11.55 -55.31
CA SER A 69 -0.27 -12.86 -55.95
C SER A 69 0.78 -13.11 -57.04
N VAL A 70 1.17 -12.06 -57.78
CA VAL A 70 2.21 -12.14 -58.83
C VAL A 70 3.62 -12.23 -58.21
N TRP A 71 3.91 -11.45 -57.16
CA TRP A 71 5.23 -11.37 -56.52
C TRP A 71 5.20 -11.69 -55.01
N PRO A 72 4.86 -12.93 -54.63
CA PRO A 72 4.63 -13.31 -53.22
C PRO A 72 5.88 -13.23 -52.32
N SER A 73 7.08 -13.23 -52.91
CA SER A 73 8.36 -13.17 -52.17
C SER A 73 8.96 -11.76 -52.12
N ASN A 74 8.28 -10.72 -52.63
CA ASN A 74 8.83 -9.37 -52.66
C ASN A 74 8.43 -8.56 -51.42
N PHE A 75 9.31 -8.50 -50.42
CA PHE A 75 9.06 -7.77 -49.17
C PHE A 75 8.70 -6.29 -49.38
N ASN A 76 9.35 -5.60 -50.33
CA ASN A 76 9.11 -4.17 -50.57
C ASN A 76 7.69 -3.88 -51.07
N LEU A 77 7.11 -4.79 -51.83
CA LEU A 77 5.71 -4.69 -52.28
C LEU A 77 4.75 -4.72 -51.08
N PHE A 78 4.89 -5.74 -50.22
CA PHE A 78 4.08 -5.86 -49.00
C PHE A 78 4.28 -4.66 -48.06
N LYS A 79 5.52 -4.18 -47.91
CA LYS A 79 5.84 -2.98 -47.14
C LYS A 79 5.12 -1.75 -47.68
N MET A 80 5.07 -1.58 -49.00
CA MET A 80 4.35 -0.45 -49.62
C MET A 80 2.84 -0.56 -49.47
N HIS A 81 2.27 -1.76 -49.58
CA HIS A 81 0.84 -1.96 -49.30
C HIS A 81 0.51 -1.62 -47.84
N CYS A 82 1.33 -2.07 -46.90
CA CYS A 82 1.16 -1.75 -45.49
C CYS A 82 1.22 -0.24 -45.21
N LYS A 83 2.20 0.46 -45.79
CA LYS A 83 2.31 1.92 -45.69
C LYS A 83 1.13 2.65 -46.31
N PHE A 84 0.60 2.14 -47.42
CA PHE A 84 -0.63 2.67 -48.01
C PHE A 84 -1.81 2.55 -47.05
N LEU A 85 -1.99 1.41 -46.38
CA LEU A 85 -3.05 1.25 -45.37
C LEU A 85 -2.89 2.21 -44.19
N GLN A 86 -1.66 2.42 -43.70
CA GLN A 86 -1.34 3.39 -42.65
C GLN A 86 -1.70 4.83 -43.06
N GLU A 87 -1.36 5.24 -44.29
CA GLU A 87 -1.62 6.59 -44.83
C GLU A 87 -3.12 6.90 -44.93
N PHE A 88 -3.94 5.88 -45.19
CA PHE A 88 -5.40 5.99 -45.25
C PHE A 88 -6.09 5.78 -43.89
N GLY A 89 -5.34 5.60 -42.80
CA GLY A 89 -5.87 5.40 -41.45
C GLY A 89 -6.51 4.03 -41.21
N ASN A 90 -6.29 3.06 -42.11
CA ASN A 90 -6.86 1.73 -41.99
C ASN A 90 -5.91 0.79 -41.21
N TYR A 91 -5.76 1.07 -39.91
CA TYR A 91 -4.76 0.42 -39.06
C TYR A 91 -5.04 -1.06 -38.76
N ASN A 92 -6.31 -1.47 -38.73
CA ASN A 92 -6.68 -2.87 -38.49
C ASN A 92 -6.23 -3.78 -39.65
N ASP A 93 -6.47 -3.34 -40.89
CA ASP A 93 -6.01 -4.05 -42.08
C ASP A 93 -4.48 -4.04 -42.16
N ALA A 94 -3.84 -2.93 -41.77
CA ALA A 94 -2.38 -2.83 -41.71
C ALA A 94 -1.78 -3.84 -40.71
N ILE A 95 -2.38 -4.00 -39.52
CA ILE A 95 -1.99 -5.01 -38.52
C ILE A 95 -2.16 -6.42 -39.08
N ALA A 96 -3.27 -6.72 -39.75
CA ALA A 96 -3.53 -8.04 -40.33
C ALA A 96 -2.50 -8.36 -41.42
N LEU A 97 -2.22 -7.40 -42.31
CA LEU A 97 -1.20 -7.53 -43.34
C LEU A 97 0.19 -7.69 -42.74
N GLY A 98 0.57 -6.88 -41.74
CA GLY A 98 1.89 -6.99 -41.13
C GLY A 98 2.10 -8.28 -40.35
N LYS A 99 1.05 -8.92 -39.79
CA LYS A 99 1.12 -10.32 -39.29
C LYS A 99 1.46 -11.31 -40.41
N ASN A 100 0.85 -11.16 -41.59
CA ASN A 100 1.18 -11.98 -42.76
C ASN A 100 2.63 -11.74 -43.20
N ILE A 101 3.08 -10.48 -43.22
CA ILE A 101 4.47 -10.11 -43.53
C ILE A 101 5.43 -10.76 -42.54
N LEU A 102 5.18 -10.71 -41.23
CA LEU A 102 6.02 -11.36 -40.22
C LEU A 102 6.10 -12.88 -40.42
N ASN A 103 4.99 -13.53 -40.78
CA ASN A 103 4.98 -14.97 -41.04
C ASN A 103 5.81 -15.35 -42.29
N LYS A 104 5.79 -14.49 -43.33
CA LYS A 104 6.52 -14.74 -44.59
C LYS A 104 7.99 -14.30 -44.55
N PHE A 105 8.28 -13.21 -43.84
CA PHE A 105 9.55 -12.50 -43.86
C PHE A 105 10.15 -12.38 -42.45
N ALA A 106 10.05 -13.44 -41.65
CA ALA A 106 10.54 -13.48 -40.27
C ALA A 106 12.06 -13.21 -40.12
N ASN A 107 12.83 -13.32 -41.20
CA ASN A 107 14.27 -13.05 -41.20
C ASN A 107 14.61 -11.58 -41.49
N TYR A 108 13.62 -10.72 -41.75
CA TYR A 108 13.82 -9.31 -42.06
C TYR A 108 13.52 -8.45 -40.82
N PRO A 109 14.50 -7.71 -40.27
CA PRO A 109 14.28 -6.77 -39.17
C PRO A 109 13.18 -5.73 -39.49
N GLU A 110 13.11 -5.29 -40.75
CA GLU A 110 12.13 -4.31 -41.21
C GLU A 110 10.69 -4.83 -41.14
N ALA A 111 10.48 -6.16 -41.15
CA ALA A 111 9.15 -6.74 -40.99
C ALA A 111 8.63 -6.55 -39.55
N TYR A 112 9.52 -6.70 -38.55
CA TYR A 112 9.19 -6.43 -37.15
C TYR A 112 8.96 -4.95 -36.92
N GLU A 113 9.84 -4.10 -37.45
CA GLU A 113 9.71 -2.64 -37.33
C GLU A 113 8.37 -2.15 -37.89
N LEU A 114 7.96 -2.65 -39.06
CA LEU A 114 6.70 -2.31 -39.70
C LEU A 114 5.48 -2.75 -38.86
N GLN A 115 5.53 -3.96 -38.28
CA GLN A 115 4.43 -4.43 -37.44
C GLN A 115 4.37 -3.69 -36.10
N ILE A 116 5.51 -3.36 -35.49
CA ILE A 116 5.56 -2.53 -34.28
C ILE A 116 4.91 -1.18 -34.58
N GLU A 117 5.28 -0.52 -35.69
CA GLU A 117 4.69 0.75 -36.12
C GLU A 117 3.17 0.64 -36.34
N ASN A 118 2.69 -0.44 -36.96
CA ASN A 118 1.24 -0.69 -37.12
C ASN A 118 0.52 -0.76 -35.78
N CYS A 119 1.10 -1.47 -34.81
CA CYS A 119 0.52 -1.60 -33.47
C CYS A 119 0.57 -0.26 -32.71
N GLU A 120 1.65 0.51 -32.81
CA GLU A 120 1.76 1.86 -32.23
C GLU A 120 0.70 2.81 -32.81
N LEU A 121 0.51 2.82 -34.13
CA LEU A 121 -0.48 3.66 -34.81
C LEU A 121 -1.93 3.29 -34.43
N ALA A 122 -2.20 2.01 -34.17
CA ALA A 122 -3.51 1.54 -33.71
C ALA A 122 -3.74 1.74 -32.20
N GLY A 123 -2.75 2.23 -31.44
CA GLY A 123 -2.81 2.33 -29.99
C GLY A 123 -2.73 0.97 -29.26
N ASN A 124 -2.22 -0.07 -29.91
CA ASN A 124 -2.03 -1.40 -29.32
C ASN A 124 -0.60 -1.55 -28.77
N THR A 125 -0.33 -0.81 -27.70
CA THR A 125 0.98 -0.68 -27.04
C THR A 125 1.52 -2.02 -26.53
N GLU A 126 0.65 -2.90 -26.03
CA GLU A 126 1.02 -4.22 -25.50
C GLU A 126 1.51 -5.17 -26.60
N GLU A 127 0.78 -5.24 -27.73
CA GLU A 127 1.18 -6.08 -28.86
C GLU A 127 2.48 -5.57 -29.49
N ALA A 128 2.64 -4.25 -29.62
CA ALA A 128 3.88 -3.62 -30.08
C ALA A 128 5.07 -4.05 -29.22
N TRP A 129 4.91 -4.01 -27.89
CA TRP A 129 5.94 -4.43 -26.95
C TRP A 129 6.29 -5.93 -27.07
N LYS A 130 5.28 -6.80 -27.23
CA LYS A 130 5.49 -8.26 -27.43
C LYS A 130 6.27 -8.53 -28.71
N ILE A 131 5.98 -7.80 -29.78
CA ILE A 131 6.72 -7.92 -31.05
C ILE A 131 8.16 -7.44 -30.86
N CYS A 132 8.41 -6.36 -30.11
CA CYS A 132 9.77 -5.93 -29.77
C CYS A 132 10.53 -7.04 -29.00
N ALA A 133 9.90 -7.69 -28.02
CA ALA A 133 10.52 -8.79 -27.28
C ALA A 133 10.90 -9.95 -28.22
N LYS A 134 9.98 -10.36 -29.09
CA LYS A 134 10.24 -11.41 -30.10
C LYS A 134 11.33 -11.00 -31.10
N ALA A 135 11.39 -9.71 -31.47
CA ALA A 135 12.41 -9.18 -32.35
C ALA A 135 13.81 -9.22 -31.69
N ILE A 136 13.91 -8.92 -30.39
CA ILE A 136 15.17 -9.03 -29.62
C ILE A 136 15.64 -10.48 -29.56
N ASP A 137 14.74 -11.43 -29.34
CA ASP A 137 15.09 -12.86 -29.32
C ASP A 137 15.59 -13.34 -30.69
N THR A 138 15.04 -12.79 -31.77
CA THR A 138 15.41 -13.15 -33.15
C THR A 138 16.68 -12.41 -33.63
N PHE A 139 16.87 -11.17 -33.19
CA PHE A 139 17.95 -10.26 -33.58
C PHE A 139 18.62 -9.63 -32.34
N PRO A 140 19.36 -10.42 -31.54
CA PRO A 140 19.91 -9.95 -30.26
C PRO A 140 20.93 -8.81 -30.42
N ASP A 141 21.61 -8.73 -31.57
CA ASP A 141 22.60 -7.68 -31.86
C ASP A 141 21.98 -6.38 -32.41
N ASP A 142 20.68 -6.36 -32.74
CA ASP A 142 20.02 -5.18 -33.29
C ASP A 142 19.40 -4.31 -32.18
N TYR A 143 20.18 -3.33 -31.73
CA TYR A 143 19.83 -2.43 -30.63
C TYR A 143 18.54 -1.61 -30.88
N ARG A 144 18.05 -1.50 -32.13
CA ARG A 144 16.84 -0.72 -32.43
C ARG A 144 15.60 -1.27 -31.70
N PHE A 145 15.50 -2.59 -31.55
CA PHE A 145 14.35 -3.21 -30.90
C PHE A 145 14.40 -3.05 -29.39
N LEU A 146 15.61 -3.08 -28.80
CA LEU A 146 15.79 -2.77 -27.39
C LEU A 146 15.42 -1.31 -27.09
N SER A 147 15.91 -0.37 -27.89
CA SER A 147 15.58 1.05 -27.75
C SER A 147 14.08 1.32 -27.92
N LYS A 148 13.42 0.70 -28.91
CA LYS A 148 11.96 0.78 -29.06
C LYS A 148 11.22 0.16 -27.87
N LYS A 149 11.64 -1.02 -27.39
CA LYS A 149 11.04 -1.67 -26.22
C LYS A 149 11.11 -0.78 -24.98
N GLU A 150 12.25 -0.14 -24.75
CA GLU A 150 12.47 0.82 -23.66
C GLU A 150 11.61 2.08 -23.80
N ALA A 151 11.39 2.57 -25.04
CA ALA A 151 10.52 3.72 -25.30
C ALA A 151 9.03 3.44 -25.08
N ILE A 152 8.58 2.20 -25.37
CA ILE A 152 7.17 1.78 -25.22
C ILE A 152 6.82 1.46 -23.75
N SER A 153 7.80 0.99 -22.97
CA SER A 153 7.60 0.51 -21.59
C SER A 153 6.89 1.51 -20.65
N PRO A 154 7.22 2.82 -20.63
CA PRO A 154 6.53 3.80 -19.79
C PRO A 154 5.05 3.96 -20.14
N VAL A 155 4.72 4.01 -21.44
CA VAL A 155 3.33 4.13 -21.93
C VAL A 155 2.53 2.90 -21.54
N LEU A 156 3.10 1.71 -21.72
CA LEU A 156 2.47 0.45 -21.31
C LEU A 156 2.22 0.38 -19.79
N ASN A 157 3.14 0.90 -18.98
CA ASN A 157 2.96 0.95 -17.53
C ASN A 157 1.85 1.96 -17.13
N GLU A 158 1.71 3.08 -17.83
CA GLU A 158 0.61 4.02 -17.61
C GLU A 158 -0.75 3.41 -18.00
N ASP A 159 -0.85 2.84 -19.20
CA ASP A 159 -2.07 2.15 -19.67
C ASP A 159 -2.49 1.05 -18.69
N TYR A 160 -1.53 0.24 -18.24
CA TYR A 160 -1.80 -0.81 -17.25
C TYR A 160 -2.19 -0.25 -15.88
N LEU A 161 -1.57 0.84 -15.40
CA LEU A 161 -1.98 1.46 -14.13
C LEU A 161 -3.41 1.99 -14.21
N VAL A 162 -3.81 2.51 -15.38
CA VAL A 162 -5.19 2.91 -15.65
C VAL A 162 -6.11 1.70 -15.67
N ASP A 163 -5.76 0.63 -16.36
CA ASP A 163 -6.54 -0.61 -16.39
C ASP A 163 -6.66 -1.26 -15.00
N GLU A 164 -5.59 -1.26 -14.20
CA GLU A 164 -5.57 -1.78 -12.83
C GLU A 164 -6.41 -0.92 -11.87
N ALA A 165 -6.49 0.39 -12.11
CA ALA A 165 -7.39 1.28 -11.40
C ALA A 165 -8.85 1.06 -11.83
N ILE A 166 -9.08 0.85 -13.12
CA ILE A 166 -10.38 0.49 -13.69
C ILE A 166 -10.87 -0.84 -13.10
N GLU A 167 -10.03 -1.86 -13.03
CA GLU A 167 -10.39 -3.16 -12.48
C GLU A 167 -10.72 -3.06 -10.99
N GLY A 168 -9.95 -2.28 -10.23
CA GLY A 168 -10.29 -1.99 -8.83
C GLY A 168 -11.65 -1.30 -8.67
N ILE A 169 -12.02 -0.40 -9.60
CA ILE A 169 -13.35 0.23 -9.60
C ILE A 169 -14.43 -0.79 -9.98
N LYS A 170 -14.18 -1.69 -10.95
CA LYS A 170 -15.12 -2.76 -11.32
C LYS A 170 -15.36 -3.69 -10.13
N ASP A 171 -14.29 -4.12 -9.46
CA ASP A 171 -14.33 -4.93 -8.24
C ASP A 171 -15.19 -4.26 -7.16
N GLU A 172 -15.08 -2.95 -6.96
CA GLU A 172 -15.93 -2.22 -6.03
C GLU A 172 -17.40 -2.11 -6.49
N MET A 173 -17.65 -2.13 -7.79
CA MET A 173 -19.00 -2.04 -8.37
C MET A 173 -19.73 -3.39 -8.43
N THR A 174 -19.01 -4.51 -8.51
CA THR A 174 -19.59 -5.86 -8.48
C THR A 174 -19.99 -6.28 -7.06
N VAL A 175 -19.39 -5.66 -6.06
CA VAL A 175 -19.69 -5.89 -4.65
C VAL A 175 -20.91 -5.08 -4.22
N LYS A 176 -21.82 -5.75 -3.52
CA LYS A 176 -22.95 -5.13 -2.84
C LYS A 176 -22.44 -4.12 -1.82
N HIS A 177 -23.05 -2.93 -1.82
CA HIS A 177 -22.69 -1.87 -0.89
C HIS A 177 -22.64 -2.38 0.56
N ILE A 178 -21.47 -2.25 1.19
CA ILE A 178 -21.24 -2.68 2.56
C ILE A 178 -21.90 -1.67 3.50
N SER A 179 -23.16 -1.93 3.84
CA SER A 179 -23.93 -1.07 4.74
C SER A 179 -23.43 -1.20 6.19
N ALA A 180 -23.15 -0.06 6.82
CA ALA A 180 -22.76 0.01 8.23
C ALA A 180 -23.98 -0.07 9.18
N THR A 181 -24.83 -1.09 8.98
CA THR A 181 -25.94 -1.38 9.90
C THR A 181 -25.39 -1.82 11.25
N ASN A 182 -26.16 -1.63 12.32
CA ASN A 182 -25.73 -2.05 13.66
C ASN A 182 -25.36 -3.55 13.71
N GLU A 183 -26.15 -4.40 13.04
CA GLU A 183 -25.88 -5.84 12.97
C GLU A 183 -24.52 -6.14 12.33
N ASN A 184 -24.21 -5.50 11.20
CA ASN A 184 -22.94 -5.70 10.48
C ASN A 184 -21.76 -5.18 11.29
N VAL A 185 -21.91 -4.01 11.93
CA VAL A 185 -20.89 -3.41 12.79
C VAL A 185 -20.59 -4.31 13.99
N TYR A 186 -21.61 -4.82 14.69
CA TYR A 186 -21.42 -5.76 15.80
C TYR A 186 -20.77 -7.07 15.35
N MET A 187 -21.16 -7.59 14.19
CA MET A 187 -20.55 -8.80 13.64
C MET A 187 -19.07 -8.61 13.37
N LEU A 188 -18.67 -7.49 12.74
CA LEU A 188 -17.27 -7.17 12.47
C LEU A 188 -16.44 -6.95 13.74
N LEU A 189 -16.97 -6.24 14.74
CA LEU A 189 -16.31 -6.06 16.05
C LEU A 189 -16.01 -7.40 16.73
N ASN A 190 -16.96 -8.34 16.65
CA ASN A 190 -16.81 -9.66 17.27
C ASN A 190 -15.88 -10.58 16.48
N LEU A 191 -15.94 -10.51 15.14
CA LEU A 191 -15.14 -11.35 14.27
C LEU A 191 -13.67 -10.90 14.27
N PHE A 192 -13.41 -9.59 14.20
CA PHE A 192 -12.06 -9.01 14.14
C PHE A 192 -11.59 -8.48 15.50
N LYS A 193 -11.74 -9.31 16.54
CA LYS A 193 -11.40 -8.93 17.91
C LYS A 193 -9.87 -8.91 18.11
N GLY A 194 -9.33 -7.72 18.34
CA GLY A 194 -7.93 -7.50 18.72
C GLY A 194 -7.71 -7.40 20.24
N ARG A 195 -6.51 -6.96 20.62
CA ARG A 195 -6.08 -6.64 21.99
C ARG A 195 -6.98 -5.57 22.58
N ARG A 196 -7.44 -5.79 23.82
CA ARG A 196 -8.26 -4.81 24.53
C ARG A 196 -7.46 -3.55 24.87
N GLY A 197 -8.15 -2.42 24.93
CA GLY A 197 -7.61 -1.11 25.28
C GLY A 197 -6.75 -0.47 24.20
N VAL A 198 -6.62 -1.07 23.01
CA VAL A 198 -5.86 -0.46 21.91
C VAL A 198 -6.28 -0.97 20.52
N HIS A 199 -6.39 -0.04 19.59
CA HIS A 199 -6.45 -0.31 18.14
C HIS A 199 -5.51 0.67 17.43
N ALA A 200 -5.33 0.54 16.12
CA ALA A 200 -4.51 1.48 15.35
C ALA A 200 -5.31 2.21 14.28
N VAL A 201 -4.89 3.42 13.95
CA VAL A 201 -5.48 4.26 12.90
C VAL A 201 -4.40 4.61 11.89
N GLN A 202 -4.67 4.37 10.61
CA GLN A 202 -3.77 4.75 9.52
C GLN A 202 -3.71 6.27 9.42
N THR A 203 -2.51 6.82 9.57
CA THR A 203 -2.24 8.25 9.61
C THR A 203 -1.11 8.61 8.65
N LYS A 204 -1.18 9.79 8.04
CA LYS A 204 -0.13 10.31 7.18
C LYS A 204 1.03 10.83 8.03
N MET A 205 2.24 10.30 7.81
CA MET A 205 3.48 10.66 8.50
C MET A 205 4.43 11.31 7.48
N GLY A 206 4.31 12.63 7.29
CA GLY A 206 5.06 13.34 6.25
C GLY A 206 4.70 12.84 4.84
N ASN A 207 5.68 12.26 4.13
CA ASN A 207 5.49 11.69 2.79
C ASN A 207 5.08 10.21 2.78
N SER A 208 4.97 9.56 3.95
CA SER A 208 4.58 8.15 4.06
C SER A 208 3.28 7.96 4.83
N TRP A 209 2.68 6.78 4.71
CA TRP A 209 1.53 6.36 5.50
C TRP A 209 1.99 5.35 6.54
N GLY A 210 1.54 5.52 7.78
CA GLY A 210 1.84 4.61 8.89
C GLY A 210 0.59 4.37 9.73
N TYR A 211 0.74 3.63 10.83
CA TYR A 211 -0.32 3.39 11.79
C TYR A 211 0.08 3.95 13.15
N LEU A 212 -0.82 4.72 13.76
CA LEU A 212 -0.65 5.20 15.13
C LEU A 212 -1.56 4.42 16.08
N PRO A 213 -1.05 3.99 17.24
CA PRO A 213 -1.88 3.35 18.24
C PRO A 213 -2.84 4.36 18.88
N ASN A 214 -4.10 4.00 18.93
CA ASN A 214 -5.14 4.68 19.69
C ASN A 214 -5.46 3.85 20.93
N ARG A 215 -5.02 4.32 22.11
CA ARG A 215 -5.08 3.59 23.40
C ARG A 215 -6.46 3.62 24.04
N ARG A 216 -7.45 3.09 23.32
CA ARG A 216 -8.79 2.76 23.80
C ARG A 216 -9.34 1.56 23.03
N ASP A 217 -10.39 0.95 23.57
CA ASP A 217 -11.12 -0.11 22.86
C ASP A 217 -11.63 0.37 21.50
N LEU A 218 -11.72 -0.59 20.57
CA LEU A 218 -12.35 -0.41 19.27
C LEU A 218 -13.87 -0.39 19.44
N LEU A 219 -14.52 0.68 18.98
CA LEU A 219 -15.96 0.90 19.17
C LEU A 219 -16.73 0.81 17.85
N GLU A 220 -18.06 0.77 17.94
CA GLU A 220 -18.95 0.71 16.77
C GLU A 220 -18.74 1.87 15.80
N ASP A 221 -18.58 3.09 16.32
CA ASP A 221 -18.38 4.28 15.50
C ASP A 221 -17.06 4.24 14.73
N ASP A 222 -16.03 3.57 15.27
CA ASP A 222 -14.78 3.36 14.55
C ASP A 222 -15.00 2.44 13.36
N ILE A 223 -15.76 1.36 13.53
CA ILE A 223 -16.11 0.45 12.42
C ILE A 223 -16.97 1.16 11.38
N ARG A 224 -17.93 2.00 11.80
CA ARG A 224 -18.71 2.82 10.87
C ARG A 224 -17.80 3.75 10.06
N ALA A 225 -16.87 4.43 10.72
CA ALA A 225 -15.87 5.27 10.06
C ALA A 225 -14.91 4.46 9.17
N HIS A 226 -14.66 3.19 9.52
CA HIS A 226 -13.84 2.29 8.72
C HIS A 226 -14.51 1.91 7.40
N LEU A 227 -15.75 1.45 7.49
CA LEU A 227 -16.56 1.02 6.34
C LEU A 227 -16.95 2.18 5.43
N SER A 228 -17.12 3.38 5.97
CA SER A 228 -17.38 4.58 5.17
C SER A 228 -16.15 5.10 4.43
N GLY A 229 -14.96 4.56 4.73
CA GLY A 229 -13.71 5.07 4.20
C GLY A 229 -13.26 6.39 4.84
N GLU A 230 -13.84 6.81 5.97
CA GLU A 230 -13.39 7.95 6.78
C GLU A 230 -12.08 7.64 7.51
N LYS A 231 -11.92 6.41 8.03
CA LYS A 231 -10.70 5.93 8.69
C LYS A 231 -10.26 4.56 8.16
N THR A 232 -8.97 4.25 8.26
CA THR A 232 -8.47 2.90 7.99
C THR A 232 -7.87 2.39 9.29
N LEU A 233 -8.43 1.29 9.81
CA LEU A 233 -8.09 0.79 11.13
C LEU A 233 -7.15 -0.42 11.04
N GLY A 234 -6.50 -0.73 12.14
CA GLY A 234 -5.79 -1.99 12.34
C GLY A 234 -5.93 -2.48 13.77
N ILE A 235 -5.68 -3.78 13.95
CA ILE A 235 -5.86 -4.50 15.20
C ILE A 235 -4.56 -5.22 15.61
N TYR A 236 -4.33 -5.29 16.91
CA TYR A 236 -3.22 -6.06 17.48
C TYR A 236 -3.75 -7.43 17.88
N LEU A 237 -3.25 -8.54 17.32
CA LEU A 237 -3.88 -9.84 17.54
C LEU A 237 -3.62 -10.46 18.93
N THR A 238 -2.47 -10.16 19.54
CA THR A 238 -2.12 -10.74 20.85
C THR A 238 -2.75 -9.94 21.99
N ASP A 239 -3.80 -10.48 22.61
CA ASP A 239 -4.43 -9.88 23.80
C ASP A 239 -3.50 -9.91 25.02
N VAL A 240 -3.84 -9.15 26.06
CA VAL A 240 -3.11 -9.09 27.36
C VAL A 240 -2.94 -10.47 28.01
N ASN A 241 -3.87 -11.38 27.75
CA ASN A 241 -3.82 -12.76 28.23
C ASN A 241 -2.97 -13.69 27.34
N ASN A 242 -2.25 -13.15 26.35
CA ASN A 242 -1.47 -13.90 25.36
C ASN A 242 -2.32 -14.89 24.53
N THR A 243 -3.58 -14.52 24.29
CA THR A 243 -4.53 -15.27 23.46
C THR A 243 -4.96 -14.45 22.26
N SER A 244 -5.48 -15.11 21.23
CA SER A 244 -6.05 -14.50 20.03
C SER A 244 -7.21 -15.35 19.52
N SER A 245 -8.26 -14.72 19.01
CA SER A 245 -9.35 -15.39 18.26
C SER A 245 -9.04 -15.51 16.76
N LEU A 246 -7.87 -15.03 16.35
CA LEU A 246 -7.48 -14.85 14.96
C LEU A 246 -6.06 -15.34 14.72
N MET A 247 -5.85 -15.96 13.57
CA MET A 247 -4.55 -16.16 12.96
C MET A 247 -4.60 -15.62 11.53
N VAL A 248 -3.52 -14.98 11.10
CA VAL A 248 -3.43 -14.38 9.77
C VAL A 248 -2.08 -14.73 9.17
N PHE A 249 -2.08 -15.26 7.94
CA PHE A 249 -0.89 -15.15 7.10
C PHE A 249 -0.99 -13.88 6.27
N ASP A 250 0.07 -13.10 6.26
CA ASP A 250 0.21 -11.89 5.45
C ASP A 250 1.26 -12.15 4.37
N LEU A 251 0.84 -12.06 3.11
CA LEU A 251 1.67 -12.28 1.94
C LEU A 251 1.81 -10.97 1.18
N ASP A 252 2.99 -10.37 1.24
CA ASP A 252 3.28 -9.06 0.65
C ASP A 252 4.43 -9.13 -0.37
N VAL A 253 4.44 -8.20 -1.33
CA VAL A 253 5.60 -7.99 -2.21
C VAL A 253 6.75 -7.33 -1.42
N ARG A 254 7.94 -7.93 -1.45
CA ARG A 254 9.11 -7.40 -0.73
C ARG A 254 9.52 -6.03 -1.25
N LYS A 255 9.94 -5.15 -0.32
CA LYS A 255 10.36 -3.77 -0.60
C LYS A 255 11.40 -3.64 -1.72
N GLN A 256 12.34 -4.58 -1.83
CA GLN A 256 13.40 -4.54 -2.85
C GLN A 256 12.88 -4.69 -4.29
N TYR A 257 11.77 -5.39 -4.49
CA TYR A 257 11.13 -5.55 -5.80
C TYR A 257 10.05 -4.50 -6.08
N MET A 258 9.69 -3.67 -5.08
CA MET A 258 8.62 -2.68 -5.22
C MET A 258 8.87 -1.64 -6.31
N LYS A 259 10.14 -1.27 -6.53
CA LYS A 259 10.50 -0.31 -7.58
C LYS A 259 10.22 -0.90 -8.96
N ASN A 260 10.72 -2.11 -9.23
CA ASN A 260 10.52 -2.79 -10.51
C ASN A 260 9.05 -3.15 -10.71
N TYR A 261 8.37 -3.63 -9.67
CA TYR A 261 6.92 -3.86 -9.70
C TYR A 261 6.14 -2.59 -10.10
N ALA A 262 6.55 -1.40 -9.64
CA ALA A 262 5.86 -0.16 -9.95
C ALA A 262 6.20 0.40 -11.35
N GLN A 263 7.35 0.03 -11.92
CA GLN A 263 7.89 0.62 -13.14
C GLN A 263 7.84 -0.29 -14.36
N SER A 264 7.75 -1.60 -14.17
CA SER A 264 7.72 -2.60 -15.23
C SER A 264 6.40 -3.38 -15.20
N HIS A 265 5.67 -3.32 -16.31
CA HIS A 265 4.46 -4.08 -16.52
C HIS A 265 4.73 -5.61 -16.46
N GLU A 266 5.78 -6.06 -17.14
CA GLU A 266 6.18 -7.49 -17.17
C GLU A 266 6.49 -8.01 -15.77
N GLU A 267 7.28 -7.26 -14.99
CA GLU A 267 7.66 -7.67 -13.65
C GLU A 267 6.45 -7.66 -12.70
N ARG A 268 5.53 -6.72 -12.89
CA ARG A 268 4.28 -6.68 -12.14
C ARG A 268 3.41 -7.89 -12.42
N ALA A 269 3.19 -8.22 -13.70
CA ALA A 269 2.41 -9.39 -14.10
C ALA A 269 3.01 -10.68 -13.53
N ARG A 270 4.33 -10.86 -13.68
CA ARG A 270 5.07 -11.99 -13.12
C ARG A 270 4.89 -12.12 -11.59
N ILE A 271 5.02 -11.02 -10.85
CA ILE A 271 4.87 -11.04 -9.39
C ILE A 271 3.41 -11.30 -8.99
N ASN A 272 2.43 -10.81 -9.74
CA ASN A 272 1.01 -11.11 -9.51
C ASN A 272 0.71 -12.60 -9.75
N ASP A 273 1.30 -13.22 -10.78
CA ASP A 273 1.19 -14.66 -11.00
C ASP A 273 1.81 -15.47 -9.86
N LEU A 274 2.97 -15.02 -9.34
CA LEU A 274 3.59 -15.63 -8.15
C LEU A 274 2.71 -15.48 -6.90
N LEU A 275 2.03 -14.35 -6.70
CA LEU A 275 1.06 -14.17 -5.62
C LEU A 275 -0.10 -15.15 -5.76
N ALA A 276 -0.65 -15.29 -6.97
CA ALA A 276 -1.75 -16.21 -7.26
C ALA A 276 -1.36 -17.68 -7.03
N GLU A 277 -0.20 -18.10 -7.51
CA GLU A 277 0.33 -19.45 -7.28
C GLU A 277 0.58 -19.74 -5.80
N SER A 278 1.17 -18.77 -5.09
CA SER A 278 1.44 -18.89 -3.65
C SER A 278 0.17 -19.04 -2.83
N CYS A 279 -0.87 -18.26 -3.17
CA CYS A 279 -2.19 -18.35 -2.57
C CYS A 279 -2.83 -19.72 -2.81
N LYS A 280 -2.83 -20.19 -4.06
CA LYS A 280 -3.38 -21.51 -4.41
C LYS A 280 -2.74 -22.63 -3.60
N LYS A 281 -1.40 -22.67 -3.53
CA LYS A 281 -0.67 -23.68 -2.75
C LYS A 281 -1.01 -23.62 -1.25
N MET A 282 -1.09 -22.42 -0.68
CA MET A 282 -1.46 -22.26 0.73
C MET A 282 -2.90 -22.74 0.99
N CYS A 283 -3.86 -22.37 0.13
CA CYS A 283 -5.26 -22.78 0.26
C CYS A 283 -5.46 -24.29 0.08
N GLU A 284 -4.77 -24.92 -0.87
CA GLU A 284 -4.78 -26.38 -1.06
C GLU A 284 -4.25 -27.10 0.19
N LEU A 285 -3.15 -26.61 0.76
CA LEU A 285 -2.56 -27.16 1.97
C LEU A 285 -3.47 -27.03 3.20
N CYS A 286 -4.12 -25.88 3.35
CA CYS A 286 -5.12 -25.66 4.40
C CYS A 286 -6.30 -26.61 4.22
N SER A 287 -6.83 -26.73 3.01
CA SER A 287 -7.98 -27.57 2.69
C SER A 287 -7.69 -29.06 2.96
N ALA A 288 -6.50 -29.53 2.61
CA ALA A 288 -6.05 -30.89 2.92
C ALA A 288 -5.97 -31.17 4.44
N SER A 289 -5.84 -30.11 5.25
CA SER A 289 -5.81 -30.16 6.71
C SER A 289 -7.17 -29.89 7.35
N GLY A 290 -8.24 -29.79 6.55
CA GLY A 290 -9.60 -29.51 7.01
C GLY A 290 -9.84 -28.05 7.43
N LEU A 291 -8.98 -27.13 7.01
CA LEU A 291 -9.11 -25.69 7.27
C LEU A 291 -9.37 -24.91 5.98
N GLN A 292 -10.14 -23.84 6.10
CA GLN A 292 -10.45 -22.95 4.99
C GLN A 292 -10.18 -21.50 5.40
N PRO A 293 -9.10 -20.87 4.91
CA PRO A 293 -8.84 -19.46 5.17
C PRO A 293 -9.81 -18.58 4.39
N MET A 294 -10.17 -17.43 4.98
CA MET A 294 -10.80 -16.34 4.24
C MET A 294 -9.70 -15.46 3.62
N VAL A 295 -9.62 -15.45 2.29
CA VAL A 295 -8.60 -14.69 1.55
C VAL A 295 -9.08 -13.26 1.29
N GLU A 296 -8.27 -12.28 1.68
CA GLU A 296 -8.51 -10.84 1.47
C GLU A 296 -7.39 -10.24 0.61
N LYS A 297 -7.76 -9.51 -0.44
CA LYS A 297 -6.85 -8.56 -1.12
C LYS A 297 -6.71 -7.32 -0.24
N SER A 298 -5.48 -6.98 0.14
CA SER A 298 -5.20 -5.89 1.10
C SER A 298 -5.51 -4.48 0.59
N GLY A 299 -6.04 -4.32 -0.62
CA GLY A 299 -6.24 -3.02 -1.29
C GLY A 299 -4.94 -2.39 -1.80
N ASN A 300 -3.79 -3.05 -1.61
CA ASN A 300 -2.53 -2.68 -2.24
C ASN A 300 -1.95 -3.88 -2.99
N LYS A 301 -0.90 -4.52 -2.45
CA LYS A 301 -0.05 -5.49 -3.15
C LYS A 301 0.29 -6.66 -2.22
N GLY A 302 -0.76 -7.24 -1.64
CA GLY A 302 -0.65 -8.37 -0.72
C GLY A 302 -1.99 -9.04 -0.44
N LEU A 303 -1.90 -10.25 0.09
CA LEU A 303 -3.03 -11.11 0.44
C LEU A 303 -2.97 -11.44 1.93
N HIS A 304 -4.11 -11.33 2.61
CA HIS A 304 -4.26 -11.84 3.97
C HIS A 304 -5.08 -13.14 3.95
N PHE A 305 -4.66 -14.13 4.71
CA PHE A 305 -5.35 -15.40 4.90
C PHE A 305 -5.85 -15.48 6.34
N TRP A 306 -7.13 -15.17 6.54
CA TRP A 306 -7.74 -15.08 7.87
C TRP A 306 -8.29 -16.43 8.33
N PHE A 307 -7.94 -16.81 9.56
CA PHE A 307 -8.51 -17.95 10.28
C PHE A 307 -9.17 -17.45 11.56
N PHE A 308 -10.39 -17.93 11.82
CA PHE A 308 -11.20 -17.53 12.95
C PHE A 308 -11.36 -18.70 13.92
N SER A 309 -11.34 -18.44 15.22
CA SER A 309 -11.77 -19.42 16.23
C SER A 309 -13.03 -18.97 16.97
N ALA A 310 -13.81 -19.95 17.42
CA ALA A 310 -15.00 -19.68 18.23
C ALA A 310 -14.64 -19.11 19.62
N GLU A 311 -13.51 -19.55 20.18
CA GLU A 311 -13.00 -19.13 21.48
C GLU A 311 -11.55 -18.61 21.35
N PRO A 312 -11.08 -17.70 22.24
CA PRO A 312 -9.68 -17.27 22.23
C PRO A 312 -8.72 -18.44 22.48
N ILE A 313 -7.73 -18.59 21.61
CA ILE A 313 -6.69 -19.64 21.69
C ILE A 313 -5.36 -18.99 22.07
N ALA A 314 -4.55 -19.68 22.88
CA ALA A 314 -3.22 -19.17 23.23
C ALA A 314 -2.35 -18.98 21.98
N CYS A 315 -1.68 -17.82 21.87
CA CYS A 315 -0.92 -17.44 20.67
C CYS A 315 0.15 -18.47 20.28
N LYS A 316 0.74 -19.15 21.27
CA LYS A 316 1.70 -20.25 21.05
C LYS A 316 1.17 -21.38 20.16
N TYR A 317 -0.12 -21.70 20.26
CA TYR A 317 -0.71 -22.77 19.47
C TYR A 317 -1.04 -22.32 18.06
N TRP A 318 -1.51 -21.08 17.88
CA TRP A 318 -1.63 -20.46 16.55
C TRP A 318 -0.29 -20.44 15.83
N ARG A 319 0.77 -20.03 16.53
CA ARG A 319 2.12 -20.03 15.95
C ARG A 319 2.62 -21.43 15.61
N ALA A 320 2.35 -22.42 16.44
CA ALA A 320 2.69 -23.81 16.14
C ALA A 320 1.99 -24.31 14.87
N LEU A 321 0.69 -24.04 14.73
CA LEU A 321 -0.09 -24.35 13.53
C LEU A 321 0.47 -23.63 12.29
N GLY A 322 0.69 -22.31 12.38
CA GLY A 322 1.18 -21.53 11.26
C GLY A 322 2.58 -21.94 10.79
N ASN A 323 3.50 -22.20 11.74
CA ASN A 323 4.84 -22.70 11.42
C ASN A 323 4.82 -24.12 10.82
N TRP A 324 3.82 -24.93 11.17
CA TRP A 324 3.62 -26.24 10.55
C TRP A 324 3.20 -26.11 9.08
N PHE A 325 2.31 -25.17 8.76
CA PHE A 325 1.97 -24.84 7.37
C PHE A 325 3.17 -24.31 6.59
N PHE A 326 3.95 -23.40 7.18
CA PHE A 326 5.16 -22.88 6.54
C PHE A 326 6.20 -23.96 6.22
N ARG A 327 6.42 -24.94 7.11
CA ARG A 327 7.32 -26.07 6.81
C ARG A 327 6.85 -26.93 5.63
N ARG A 328 5.54 -26.99 5.39
CA ARG A 328 4.92 -27.77 4.32
C ARG A 328 4.79 -27.04 3.00
N LEU A 329 4.55 -25.73 3.05
CA LEU A 329 4.38 -24.91 1.85
C LEU A 329 5.58 -25.06 0.92
N ASN A 330 6.79 -25.11 1.49
CA ASN A 330 8.08 -25.34 0.82
C ASN A 330 8.24 -24.59 -0.52
N PHE A 331 7.62 -23.40 -0.60
CA PHE A 331 7.55 -22.56 -1.78
C PHE A 331 7.56 -21.11 -1.32
N TYR A 332 8.70 -20.46 -1.49
CA TYR A 332 8.96 -19.10 -1.04
C TYR A 332 9.64 -18.33 -2.17
N PRO A 333 8.85 -17.75 -3.10
CA PRO A 333 9.42 -16.87 -4.11
C PRO A 333 10.18 -15.72 -3.45
N ASP A 334 11.37 -15.39 -3.96
CA ASP A 334 12.22 -14.35 -3.38
C ASP A 334 11.55 -12.98 -3.38
N GLU A 335 10.61 -12.76 -4.31
CA GLU A 335 9.85 -11.54 -4.49
C GLU A 335 8.80 -11.31 -3.39
N LEU A 336 8.41 -12.38 -2.71
CA LEU A 336 7.30 -12.39 -1.77
C LEU A 336 7.79 -12.58 -0.33
N SER A 337 7.06 -11.98 0.60
CA SER A 337 7.29 -12.09 2.03
C SER A 337 6.07 -12.68 2.70
N TRP A 338 6.27 -13.79 3.40
CA TRP A 338 5.25 -14.37 4.28
C TRP A 338 5.49 -13.92 5.71
N GLU A 339 4.45 -13.40 6.36
CA GLU A 339 4.43 -13.16 7.79
C GLU A 339 3.28 -13.94 8.44
N LEU A 340 3.50 -14.40 9.67
CA LEU A 340 2.50 -15.10 10.47
C LEU A 340 2.13 -14.24 11.67
N PHE A 341 0.83 -13.96 11.81
CA PHE A 341 0.27 -13.30 12.97
C PHE A 341 -0.66 -14.25 13.73
N PRO A 342 -0.60 -14.29 15.08
CA PRO A 342 0.28 -13.50 15.95
C PRO A 342 1.77 -13.83 15.78
N LYS A 343 2.65 -12.81 15.73
CA LYS A 343 4.10 -13.02 15.55
C LYS A 343 4.80 -13.56 16.80
N GLN A 344 4.24 -13.33 17.98
CA GLN A 344 4.82 -13.67 19.27
C GLN A 344 3.87 -14.50 20.15
N ASP A 345 4.43 -15.38 20.97
CA ASP A 345 3.66 -16.18 21.94
C ASP A 345 3.11 -15.32 23.07
N LYS A 346 3.88 -14.29 23.47
CA LYS A 346 3.55 -13.38 24.55
C LYS A 346 3.95 -11.96 24.20
N VAL A 347 3.20 -10.99 24.69
CA VAL A 347 3.55 -9.57 24.62
C VAL A 347 3.77 -9.08 26.06
N ALA A 348 4.76 -8.21 26.26
CA ALA A 348 4.96 -7.55 27.55
C ALA A 348 3.68 -6.80 27.99
N GLU A 349 3.51 -6.54 29.28
CA GLU A 349 2.30 -5.89 29.80
C GLU A 349 2.05 -4.52 29.15
N ASP A 350 3.11 -3.78 28.83
CA ASP A 350 3.12 -2.48 28.15
C ASP A 350 3.32 -2.55 26.62
N GLY A 351 3.65 -3.74 26.10
CA GLY A 351 3.83 -3.97 24.68
C GLY A 351 2.49 -3.99 23.93
N LEU A 352 2.46 -3.38 22.73
CA LEU A 352 1.25 -3.39 21.89
C LEU A 352 1.09 -4.70 21.12
N GLY A 353 2.20 -5.35 20.81
CA GLY A 353 2.26 -6.48 19.90
C GLY A 353 2.29 -6.03 18.43
N ASN A 354 2.04 -6.98 17.53
CA ASN A 354 2.13 -6.75 16.09
C ASN A 354 0.76 -6.43 15.50
N LEU A 355 0.75 -5.47 14.57
CA LEU A 355 -0.44 -4.91 13.97
C LEU A 355 -0.78 -5.63 12.66
N VAL A 356 -2.07 -5.88 12.45
CA VAL A 356 -2.63 -6.25 11.15
C VAL A 356 -3.71 -5.22 10.78
N LYS A 357 -3.74 -4.78 9.52
CA LYS A 357 -4.79 -3.87 9.03
C LYS A 357 -6.14 -4.58 9.04
N LEU A 358 -7.20 -3.88 9.46
CA LEU A 358 -8.56 -4.37 9.44
C LEU A 358 -9.08 -4.47 7.98
N PRO A 359 -9.78 -5.56 7.61
CA PRO A 359 -10.31 -5.72 6.25
C PRO A 359 -11.57 -4.87 6.02
N LEU A 360 -11.99 -4.75 4.75
CA LEU A 360 -13.14 -3.94 4.29
C LEU A 360 -12.94 -2.42 4.39
N GLY A 361 -11.77 -1.96 4.79
CA GLY A 361 -11.40 -0.54 4.75
C GLY A 361 -10.74 -0.13 3.44
N THR A 362 -10.87 1.15 3.09
CA THR A 362 -10.13 1.75 1.98
C THR A 362 -8.66 1.89 2.33
N HIS A 363 -7.75 1.40 1.49
CA HIS A 363 -6.32 1.57 1.68
C HIS A 363 -5.90 3.00 1.29
N ARG A 364 -5.40 3.80 2.24
CA ARG A 364 -5.21 5.25 2.04
C ARG A 364 -4.22 5.65 0.94
N LYS A 365 -3.23 4.79 0.67
CA LYS A 365 -2.19 5.05 -0.33
C LYS A 365 -2.70 4.82 -1.76
N THR A 366 -3.53 3.79 -1.96
CA THR A 366 -3.98 3.34 -3.29
C THR A 366 -5.41 3.77 -3.59
N GLY A 367 -6.20 4.10 -2.57
CA GLY A 367 -7.61 4.40 -2.70
C GLY A 367 -8.50 3.17 -2.93
N LYS A 368 -7.93 1.97 -3.10
CA LYS A 368 -8.68 0.73 -3.35
C LYS A 368 -9.27 0.18 -2.05
N LEU A 369 -10.46 -0.41 -2.15
CA LEU A 369 -11.08 -1.15 -1.05
C LEU A 369 -10.36 -2.47 -0.79
N SER A 370 -10.27 -2.85 0.49
CA SER A 370 -9.91 -4.19 0.92
C SER A 370 -11.10 -5.12 0.77
N LEU A 371 -10.95 -6.22 0.03
CA LEU A 371 -12.05 -7.11 -0.33
C LEU A 371 -11.65 -8.57 -0.14
N PHE A 372 -12.57 -9.37 0.40
CA PHE A 372 -12.48 -10.82 0.38
C PHE A 372 -12.77 -11.35 -1.02
N VAL A 373 -11.97 -12.31 -1.46
CA VAL A 373 -11.97 -12.83 -2.83
C VAL A 373 -12.09 -14.34 -2.85
N ASP A 374 -12.64 -14.86 -3.95
CA ASP A 374 -12.54 -16.29 -4.24
C ASP A 374 -11.08 -16.68 -4.45
N GLN A 375 -10.64 -17.73 -3.77
CA GLN A 375 -9.24 -18.18 -3.80
C GLN A 375 -8.80 -18.76 -5.16
N THR A 376 -9.75 -19.07 -6.05
CA THR A 376 -9.51 -19.65 -7.37
C THR A 376 -9.56 -18.57 -8.45
N THR A 377 -10.61 -17.76 -8.46
CA THR A 377 -10.79 -16.73 -9.49
C THR A 377 -10.15 -15.40 -9.13
N PHE A 378 -9.86 -15.16 -7.85
CA PHE A 378 -9.44 -13.87 -7.31
C PHE A 378 -10.47 -12.74 -7.44
N ASP A 379 -11.69 -13.06 -7.86
CA ASP A 379 -12.77 -12.09 -7.94
C ASP A 379 -13.30 -11.79 -6.54
N PRO A 380 -13.69 -10.54 -6.24
CA PRO A 380 -14.38 -10.21 -5.01
C PRO A 380 -15.68 -10.99 -4.84
N PHE A 381 -15.95 -11.46 -3.61
CA PHE A 381 -17.27 -12.01 -3.31
C PHE A 381 -18.35 -10.92 -3.43
N PRO A 382 -19.48 -11.17 -4.12
CA PRO A 382 -20.52 -10.17 -4.31
C PRO A 382 -21.11 -9.62 -3.01
N ASP A 383 -21.25 -10.44 -1.96
CA ASP A 383 -21.70 -10.00 -0.64
C ASP A 383 -20.63 -10.29 0.42
N GLN A 384 -19.81 -9.28 0.70
CA GLN A 384 -18.71 -9.32 1.67
C GLN A 384 -19.19 -9.57 3.11
N ILE A 385 -20.42 -9.16 3.43
CA ILE A 385 -20.97 -9.35 4.77
C ILE A 385 -21.47 -10.78 4.94
N GLU A 386 -22.12 -11.33 3.93
CA GLU A 386 -22.63 -12.71 3.96
C GLU A 386 -21.50 -13.72 4.14
N ILE A 387 -20.43 -13.60 3.36
CA ILE A 387 -19.27 -14.51 3.48
C ILE A 387 -18.60 -14.42 4.86
N LEU A 388 -18.57 -13.24 5.48
CA LEU A 388 -18.03 -13.08 6.83
C LEU A 388 -18.94 -13.64 7.92
N LYS A 389 -20.27 -13.52 7.76
CA LYS A 389 -21.23 -14.18 8.66
C LYS A 389 -21.08 -15.70 8.63
N ASN A 390 -20.76 -16.25 7.47
CA ASN A 390 -20.57 -17.68 7.23
C ASN A 390 -19.11 -18.14 7.34
N ALA A 391 -18.19 -17.25 7.76
CA ALA A 391 -16.77 -17.57 7.83
C ALA A 391 -16.53 -18.79 8.75
N PRO A 392 -15.77 -19.80 8.30
CA PRO A 392 -15.48 -20.98 9.11
C PRO A 392 -14.78 -20.61 10.41
N LYS A 393 -15.33 -21.07 11.53
CA LYS A 393 -14.74 -20.89 12.85
C LYS A 393 -14.22 -22.22 13.36
N ILE A 394 -12.95 -22.24 13.73
CA ILE A 394 -12.31 -23.40 14.34
C ILE A 394 -12.77 -23.48 15.79
N ASP A 395 -13.44 -24.56 16.14
CA ASP A 395 -13.77 -24.86 17.53
C ASP A 395 -12.60 -25.53 18.25
N ARG A 396 -12.72 -25.67 19.57
CA ARG A 396 -11.66 -26.24 20.39
C ARG A 396 -11.34 -27.70 20.04
N ALA A 397 -12.36 -28.52 19.74
CA ALA A 397 -12.17 -29.94 19.45
C ALA A 397 -11.45 -30.13 18.10
N GLN A 398 -11.86 -29.37 17.08
CA GLN A 398 -11.21 -29.32 15.78
C GLN A 398 -9.75 -28.85 15.94
N PHE A 399 -9.51 -27.79 16.73
CA PHE A 399 -8.17 -27.29 16.96
C PHE A 399 -7.26 -28.29 17.68
N GLU A 400 -7.77 -28.97 18.72
CA GLU A 400 -7.04 -30.03 19.43
C GLU A 400 -6.73 -31.22 18.52
N SER A 401 -7.67 -31.61 17.65
CA SER A 401 -7.45 -32.65 16.62
C SER A 401 -6.33 -32.26 15.65
N ILE A 402 -6.33 -31.01 15.18
CA ILE A 402 -5.29 -30.49 14.28
C ILE A 402 -3.92 -30.48 14.98
N LEU A 403 -3.84 -29.99 16.22
CA LEU A 403 -2.60 -30.01 17.00
C LEU A 403 -2.09 -31.44 17.27
N GLY A 404 -3.00 -32.39 17.51
CA GLY A 404 -2.67 -33.80 17.64
C GLY A 404 -2.05 -34.36 16.36
N ALA A 405 -2.67 -34.10 15.21
CA ALA A 405 -2.13 -34.48 13.91
C ALA A 405 -0.75 -33.85 13.63
N ILE A 406 -0.57 -32.57 13.97
CA ILE A 406 0.71 -31.85 13.87
C ILE A 406 1.80 -32.51 14.72
N THR A 407 1.45 -32.94 15.94
CA THR A 407 2.40 -33.53 16.87
C THR A 407 2.84 -34.91 16.38
N VAL A 408 1.90 -35.75 15.92
CA VAL A 408 2.22 -37.05 15.31
C VAL A 408 3.11 -36.88 14.09
N ASP A 409 2.77 -35.94 13.22
CA ASP A 409 3.54 -35.66 12.02
C ASP A 409 4.96 -35.13 12.31
N ASN A 410 5.11 -34.24 13.29
CA ASN A 410 6.43 -33.83 13.77
C ASN A 410 7.25 -35.02 14.29
N CYS A 411 6.63 -35.93 15.05
CA CYS A 411 7.29 -37.15 15.54
C CYS A 411 7.68 -38.11 14.41
N VAL A 412 6.87 -38.22 13.35
CA VAL A 412 7.19 -39.04 12.16
C VAL A 412 8.33 -38.41 11.34
N SER A 413 8.37 -37.08 11.25
CA SER A 413 9.45 -36.36 10.54
C SER A 413 10.82 -36.46 11.24
N GLU A 414 10.85 -36.60 12.57
CA GLU A 414 12.07 -36.83 13.35
C GLU A 414 12.58 -38.29 13.30
N ALA A 415 11.72 -39.24 12.90
CA ALA A 415 12.04 -40.68 12.83
C ALA A 415 12.59 -41.15 11.46
N ALA A 416 12.70 -40.27 10.47
CA ALA A 416 13.26 -40.60 9.16
C ALA A 416 14.81 -40.47 9.17
N PRO A 417 15.58 -41.47 8.69
CA PRO A 417 17.03 -41.43 8.76
C PRO A 417 17.62 -40.37 7.83
N LEU A 418 18.49 -39.52 8.39
CA LEU A 418 19.33 -38.58 7.65
C LEU A 418 20.09 -39.27 6.51
N LYS A 419 19.88 -38.79 5.28
CA LYS A 419 20.87 -38.88 4.20
C LYS A 419 21.08 -37.50 3.57
N SER A 420 22.25 -36.95 3.90
CA SER A 420 23.16 -36.06 3.13
C SER A 420 22.59 -34.80 2.46
N ALA A 421 23.20 -33.62 2.52
CA ALA A 421 24.44 -33.13 3.12
C ALA A 421 24.41 -31.58 3.00
N PRO A 422 25.26 -30.86 3.75
CA PRO A 422 25.04 -29.46 4.14
C PRO A 422 25.78 -28.45 3.26
N LEU A 423 25.25 -27.23 3.13
CA LEU A 423 26.06 -26.06 2.79
C LEU A 423 26.55 -25.41 4.10
N LYS A 424 27.86 -25.53 4.31
CA LYS A 424 28.63 -24.85 5.34
C LYS A 424 28.67 -23.35 5.07
N THR A 425 28.64 -22.54 6.12
CA THR A 425 29.71 -21.55 6.30
C THR A 425 30.04 -21.45 7.78
N GLU A 426 31.34 -21.48 8.07
CA GLU A 426 31.94 -21.96 9.29
C GLU A 426 31.96 -20.92 10.42
N VAL A 427 31.58 -21.37 11.62
CA VAL A 427 32.10 -20.85 12.88
C VAL A 427 33.10 -21.88 13.38
N GLN A 428 34.40 -21.58 13.27
CA GLN A 428 35.44 -22.38 13.90
C GLN A 428 35.43 -22.09 15.40
N ARG A 429 35.04 -23.10 16.18
CA ARG A 429 35.38 -23.21 17.60
C ARG A 429 36.59 -24.13 17.72
N THR A 430 37.63 -23.66 18.39
CA THR A 430 38.65 -24.52 18.98
C THR A 430 38.40 -24.56 20.48
N GLU A 431 38.10 -25.76 20.97
CA GLU A 431 38.01 -26.11 22.38
C GLU A 431 39.42 -26.21 22.98
N ASN A 432 39.60 -25.80 24.24
CA ASN A 432 40.42 -26.54 25.21
C ASN A 432 40.23 -26.05 26.65
N GLU A 433 40.05 -27.04 27.52
CA GLU A 433 40.56 -27.18 28.90
C GLU A 433 39.93 -26.41 30.08
N ALA A 434 39.16 -27.18 30.85
CA ALA A 434 39.24 -27.37 32.31
C ALA A 434 39.66 -26.20 33.22
N GLY A 435 38.71 -25.80 34.07
CA GLY A 435 38.98 -25.62 35.50
C GLY A 435 38.99 -24.19 36.04
N ARG A 436 38.34 -24.06 37.20
CA ARG A 436 38.33 -22.95 38.18
C ARG A 436 37.55 -21.70 37.79
N GLY A 437 36.53 -21.45 38.62
CA GLY A 437 35.79 -20.21 38.61
C GLY A 437 36.65 -19.03 39.04
N GLU A 438 36.39 -17.91 38.40
CA GLU A 438 36.58 -16.55 38.91
C GLU A 438 35.66 -15.64 38.08
N GLN A 439 35.00 -14.71 38.77
CA GLN A 439 34.05 -13.74 38.22
C GLN A 439 34.77 -12.70 37.36
N VAL A 440 34.30 -12.46 36.13
CA VAL A 440 34.54 -11.26 35.30
C VAL A 440 33.36 -11.20 34.30
N ASP A 441 32.33 -10.38 34.46
CA ASP A 441 32.14 -8.93 34.27
C ASP A 441 31.08 -8.74 33.17
N ASP A 442 29.86 -8.42 33.60
CA ASP A 442 28.63 -8.35 32.79
C ASP A 442 28.49 -6.96 32.10
N SER A 443 29.61 -6.35 31.73
CA SER A 443 29.68 -4.92 31.41
C SER A 443 29.60 -4.55 29.93
N GLU A 444 29.56 -5.50 28.98
CA GLU A 444 29.50 -5.18 27.55
C GLU A 444 28.29 -5.79 26.83
N PHE A 445 27.06 -5.44 27.24
CA PHE A 445 25.91 -5.34 26.33
C PHE A 445 24.81 -4.44 26.94
N LYS A 446 25.13 -3.18 27.26
CA LYS A 446 24.10 -2.15 27.44
C LYS A 446 23.69 -1.62 26.07
N ILE A 447 22.62 -2.18 25.50
CA ILE A 447 21.86 -1.49 24.45
C ILE A 447 21.18 -0.29 25.13
N SER A 448 21.77 0.89 24.99
CA SER A 448 21.17 2.15 25.42
C SER A 448 20.08 2.56 24.42
N VAL A 449 18.86 2.09 24.68
CA VAL A 449 17.66 2.56 23.98
C VAL A 449 17.43 4.01 24.36
N LYS A 450 17.83 4.96 23.50
CA LYS A 450 17.47 6.37 23.67
C LYS A 450 15.97 6.55 23.35
N ILE A 451 15.11 6.46 24.37
CA ILE A 451 13.73 6.94 24.33
C ILE A 451 13.77 8.48 24.22
N PRO A 452 13.26 9.07 23.13
CA PRO A 452 13.20 10.53 23.00
C PRO A 452 12.14 11.12 23.95
N LEU A 453 12.37 12.36 24.41
CA LEU A 453 11.34 13.12 25.11
C LEU A 453 10.14 13.35 24.16
N PRO A 454 8.90 13.24 24.64
CA PRO A 454 7.71 13.38 23.79
C PRO A 454 7.58 14.81 23.26
N GLU A 455 7.08 14.98 22.03
CA GLU A 455 6.86 16.31 21.43
C GLU A 455 5.79 17.14 22.18
N ARG A 456 4.94 16.48 22.98
CA ARG A 456 3.97 17.07 23.91
C ARG A 456 3.87 16.22 25.16
N ASN A 457 3.86 16.84 26.35
CA ASN A 457 3.63 16.09 27.57
C ASN A 457 2.12 16.02 27.85
N THR A 458 1.71 15.17 28.79
CA THR A 458 0.31 15.11 29.21
C THR A 458 -0.04 16.36 30.00
N MET A 459 -1.33 16.72 30.04
CA MET A 459 -1.78 18.00 30.59
C MET A 459 -1.34 18.16 32.05
N GLU A 460 -1.35 17.09 32.83
CA GLU A 460 -0.97 17.05 34.24
C GLU A 460 0.54 17.26 34.43
N VAL A 461 1.36 16.69 33.54
CA VAL A 461 2.83 16.88 33.54
C VAL A 461 3.20 18.29 33.10
N GLU A 462 2.56 18.82 32.04
CA GLU A 462 2.77 20.20 31.57
C GLU A 462 2.39 21.21 32.64
N GLN A 463 1.23 21.04 33.27
CA GLN A 463 0.78 21.94 34.34
C GLN A 463 1.74 21.95 35.54
N LEU A 464 2.31 20.79 35.90
CA LEU A 464 3.31 20.71 36.97
C LEU A 464 4.61 21.41 36.59
N LEU A 465 5.13 21.19 35.38
CA LEU A 465 6.36 21.83 34.91
C LEU A 465 6.21 23.35 34.77
N ILE A 466 5.06 23.83 34.27
CA ILE A 466 4.73 25.26 34.17
C ILE A 466 4.60 25.86 35.58
N GLY A 467 3.96 25.13 36.50
CA GLY A 467 3.68 25.61 37.85
C GLY A 467 4.86 25.55 38.82
N CYS A 468 5.79 24.60 38.64
CA CYS A 468 6.90 24.33 39.55
C CYS A 468 8.25 24.49 38.84
N LYS A 469 8.80 25.71 38.88
CA LYS A 469 10.08 26.05 38.27
C LYS A 469 11.27 25.16 38.72
N PRO A 470 11.38 24.71 39.99
CA PRO A 470 12.44 23.76 40.38
C PRO A 470 12.37 22.43 39.65
N MET A 471 11.17 21.88 39.40
CA MET A 471 11.01 20.61 38.66
C MET A 471 11.33 20.80 37.18
N TRP A 472 10.98 21.95 36.61
CA TRP A 472 11.38 22.30 35.25
C TRP A 472 12.91 22.45 35.12
N LEU A 473 13.57 23.10 36.08
CA LEU A 473 15.04 23.25 36.06
C LEU A 473 15.76 21.90 36.15
N ILE A 474 15.27 20.97 36.96
CA ILE A 474 15.82 19.60 37.03
C ILE A 474 15.62 18.86 35.70
N MET A 475 14.44 18.98 35.08
CA MET A 475 14.18 18.40 33.75
C MET A 475 15.10 19.01 32.68
N GLU A 476 15.27 20.33 32.69
CA GLU A 476 16.14 21.02 31.74
C GLU A 476 17.60 20.61 31.93
N LYS A 477 18.07 20.53 33.19
CA LYS A 477 19.42 20.03 33.52
C LYS A 477 19.63 18.59 33.04
N ALA A 478 18.66 17.70 33.26
CA ALA A 478 18.74 16.32 32.75
C ALA A 478 18.87 16.27 31.22
N LYS A 479 18.23 17.20 30.51
CA LYS A 479 18.25 17.31 29.06
C LYS A 479 19.53 17.95 28.52
N THR A 480 20.07 18.97 29.19
CA THR A 480 21.22 19.75 28.69
C THR A 480 22.56 19.22 29.20
N GLU A 481 22.62 18.76 30.45
CA GLU A 481 23.85 18.34 31.12
C GLU A 481 23.97 16.80 31.21
N HIS A 482 22.93 16.05 30.86
CA HIS A 482 22.90 14.58 30.88
C HIS A 482 23.31 13.95 32.24
N ARG A 483 23.19 14.73 33.32
CA ARG A 483 23.59 14.33 34.67
C ARG A 483 22.67 14.97 35.70
N LEU A 484 22.26 14.17 36.69
CA LEU A 484 21.55 14.63 37.89
C LEU A 484 22.19 14.01 39.13
N GLU A 485 22.17 14.77 40.23
CA GLU A 485 22.55 14.31 41.56
C GLU A 485 21.46 13.44 42.20
N ASP A 486 21.82 12.60 43.17
CA ASP A 486 20.89 11.66 43.81
C ASP A 486 19.70 12.36 44.48
N ASN A 487 19.93 13.53 45.06
CA ASN A 487 18.87 14.35 45.65
C ASN A 487 17.88 14.90 44.60
N GLU A 488 18.39 15.26 43.41
CA GLU A 488 17.59 15.75 42.28
C GLU A 488 16.75 14.61 41.69
N LYS A 489 17.35 13.44 41.47
CA LYS A 489 16.66 12.21 41.04
C LYS A 489 15.57 11.83 42.03
N HIS A 490 15.89 11.82 43.32
CA HIS A 490 14.94 11.51 44.37
C HIS A 490 13.75 12.49 44.37
N ALA A 491 14.01 13.80 44.35
CA ALA A 491 12.95 14.80 44.32
C ALA A 491 12.07 14.69 43.07
N PHE A 492 12.67 14.44 41.90
CA PHE A 492 11.94 14.32 40.63
C PHE A 492 11.05 13.07 40.60
N ILE A 493 11.61 11.91 40.94
CA ILE A 493 10.87 10.62 40.96
C ILE A 493 9.71 10.68 41.96
N TYR A 494 9.96 11.18 43.17
CA TYR A 494 8.97 11.23 44.26
C TYR A 494 7.85 12.26 44.04
N ILE A 495 7.93 13.07 42.98
CA ILE A 495 6.87 13.98 42.58
C ILE A 495 6.16 13.43 41.36
N PHE A 496 6.88 13.09 40.30
CA PHE A 496 6.25 12.66 39.05
C PHE A 496 5.60 11.27 39.14
N ALA A 497 6.07 10.37 40.01
CA ALA A 497 5.41 9.08 40.23
C ALA A 497 3.96 9.20 40.78
N HIS A 498 3.59 10.35 41.34
CA HIS A 498 2.22 10.60 41.82
C HIS A 498 1.24 11.06 40.74
N LEU A 499 1.70 11.34 39.51
CA LEU A 499 0.84 11.69 38.38
C LEU A 499 0.35 10.45 37.61
N GLY A 500 0.20 9.32 38.31
CA GLY A 500 -0.23 8.05 37.71
C GLY A 500 0.83 7.43 36.80
N ASP A 501 0.39 6.56 35.89
CA ASP A 501 1.31 5.81 35.02
C ASP A 501 2.00 6.70 33.98
N GLU A 502 1.35 7.79 33.55
CA GLU A 502 1.94 8.81 32.68
C GLU A 502 3.11 9.53 33.35
N GLY A 503 2.97 9.86 34.64
CA GLY A 503 4.06 10.43 35.43
C GLY A 503 5.25 9.49 35.61
N LYS A 504 5.01 8.17 35.76
CA LYS A 504 6.07 7.16 35.81
C LYS A 504 6.79 7.01 34.47
N VAL A 505 6.06 7.02 33.37
CA VAL A 505 6.65 7.02 32.02
C VAL A 505 7.49 8.28 31.81
N PHE A 506 7.00 9.44 32.24
CA PHE A 506 7.73 10.70 32.16
C PHE A 506 9.04 10.67 32.98
N VAL A 507 9.03 10.06 34.17
CA VAL A 507 10.26 9.79 34.94
C VAL A 507 11.24 8.97 34.11
N HIS A 508 10.82 7.87 33.48
CA HIS A 508 11.72 7.06 32.65
C HIS A 508 12.24 7.82 31.43
N GLN A 509 11.43 8.68 30.80
CA GLN A 509 11.85 9.50 29.66
C GLN A 509 12.93 10.52 30.03
N VAL A 510 12.81 11.15 31.20
CA VAL A 510 13.79 12.13 31.71
C VAL A 510 15.03 11.43 32.24
N MET A 511 14.89 10.34 33.01
CA MET A 511 16.02 9.57 33.54
C MET A 511 16.83 8.91 32.42
N ASN A 512 16.20 8.53 31.31
CA ASN A 512 16.89 8.00 30.13
C ASN A 512 17.78 9.04 29.40
N GLN A 513 17.68 10.32 29.75
CA GLN A 513 18.62 11.34 29.27
C GLN A 513 19.95 11.33 30.06
N LEU A 514 20.03 10.59 31.17
CA LEU A 514 21.20 10.53 32.04
C LEU A 514 22.17 9.42 31.63
N GLU A 515 23.46 9.67 31.76
CA GLU A 515 24.50 8.68 31.43
C GLU A 515 24.44 7.43 32.29
N ASP A 516 23.99 7.56 33.54
CA ASP A 516 23.92 6.48 34.53
C ASP A 516 22.52 5.86 34.65
N TYR A 517 21.68 6.01 33.62
CA TYR A 517 20.33 5.44 33.61
C TYR A 517 20.35 3.90 33.76
N GLN A 518 19.62 3.42 34.78
CA GLN A 518 19.36 1.99 35.00
C GLN A 518 17.86 1.78 35.25
N PRO A 519 17.11 1.19 34.30
CA PRO A 519 15.66 1.01 34.40
C PRO A 519 15.20 0.30 35.67
N ASP A 520 15.92 -0.74 36.10
CA ASP A 520 15.57 -1.53 37.29
C ASP A 520 15.75 -0.75 38.60
N LEU A 521 16.77 0.11 38.68
CA LEU A 521 17.00 0.97 39.83
C LEU A 521 15.91 2.05 39.94
N ILE A 522 15.55 2.67 38.81
CA ILE A 522 14.47 3.66 38.75
C ILE A 522 13.13 3.02 39.09
N ASN A 523 12.84 1.82 38.57
CA ASN A 523 11.63 1.06 38.93
C ASN A 523 11.60 0.72 40.43
N THR A 524 12.74 0.41 41.04
CA THR A 524 12.85 0.19 42.49
C THR A 524 12.56 1.47 43.26
N MET A 525 13.09 2.61 42.82
CA MET A 525 12.79 3.92 43.41
C MET A 525 11.31 4.31 43.28
N ILE A 526 10.69 4.07 42.12
CA ILE A 526 9.25 4.30 41.89
C ILE A 526 8.40 3.44 42.83
N LYS A 527 8.76 2.16 43.03
CA LYS A 527 8.09 1.26 43.98
C LYS A 527 8.27 1.70 45.44
N ALA A 528 9.38 2.37 45.76
CA ALA A 528 9.67 2.89 47.10
C ALA A 528 9.01 4.25 47.40
N VAL A 529 8.35 4.89 46.41
CA VAL A 529 7.64 6.15 46.62
C VAL A 529 6.48 5.93 47.61
N PRO A 530 6.44 6.66 48.74
CA PRO A 530 5.37 6.51 49.72
C PRO A 530 4.04 6.95 49.14
N PRO A 531 2.90 6.47 49.63
CA PRO A 531 1.58 6.82 49.07
C PRO A 531 1.27 8.32 49.13
N ASN A 532 1.87 9.09 50.04
CA ASN A 532 1.63 10.53 50.12
C ASN A 532 2.77 11.32 49.44
N PRO A 533 2.46 12.28 48.53
CA PRO A 533 3.46 13.04 47.80
C PRO A 533 4.32 13.91 48.72
N SER A 534 5.58 14.07 48.35
CA SER A 534 6.50 14.92 49.10
C SER A 534 6.01 16.38 49.11
N GLY A 535 5.94 16.98 50.30
CA GLY A 535 5.56 18.38 50.45
C GLY A 535 6.69 19.33 50.04
N CYS A 536 6.34 20.55 49.62
CA CYS A 536 7.29 21.59 49.19
C CYS A 536 8.41 21.83 50.23
N ALA A 537 8.09 21.81 51.53
CA ALA A 537 9.11 21.98 52.58
C ALA A 537 10.15 20.86 52.62
N LYS A 538 9.76 19.62 52.30
CA LYS A 538 10.69 18.47 52.23
C LYS A 538 11.57 18.58 50.99
N ILE A 539 10.98 18.96 49.85
CA ILE A 539 11.69 19.16 48.58
C ILE A 539 12.75 20.26 48.73
N ARG A 540 12.40 21.40 49.31
CA ARG A 540 13.34 22.52 49.56
C ARG A 540 14.56 22.14 50.41
N ARG A 541 14.47 21.07 51.22
CA ARG A 541 15.61 20.53 51.99
C ARG A 541 16.48 19.59 51.18
N HIS A 542 15.91 18.87 50.21
CA HIS A 542 16.65 17.92 49.38
C HIS A 542 17.35 18.63 48.22
N ILE A 543 16.73 19.69 47.68
CA ILE A 543 17.24 20.45 46.53
C ILE A 543 17.27 21.97 46.81
N PRO A 544 18.00 22.43 47.85
CA PRO A 544 18.01 23.84 48.27
C PRO A 544 18.51 24.79 47.17
N GLU A 545 19.44 24.35 46.34
CA GLU A 545 20.04 25.10 45.23
C GLU A 545 19.03 25.56 44.16
N TYR A 546 17.91 24.84 44.00
CA TYR A 546 16.83 25.22 43.07
C TYR A 546 15.72 26.06 43.73
N CYS A 547 15.78 26.25 45.05
CA CYS A 547 14.65 26.69 45.87
C CYS A 547 14.78 28.11 46.46
N GLY A 548 15.46 29.02 45.75
CA GLY A 548 15.54 30.45 46.11
C GLY A 548 14.21 31.21 45.98
N SER A 549 14.14 32.42 46.55
CA SER A 549 12.95 33.29 46.49
C SER A 549 12.52 33.67 45.07
N GLU A 550 13.45 33.64 44.11
CA GLU A 550 13.19 33.93 42.69
C GLU A 550 12.62 32.72 41.92
N ASN A 551 12.96 31.49 42.34
CA ASN A 551 12.59 30.25 41.65
C ASN A 551 11.49 29.45 42.36
N CYS A 552 11.22 29.68 43.65
CA CYS A 552 10.25 28.89 44.42
C CYS A 552 9.41 29.76 45.38
N ASN A 553 8.44 30.50 44.83
CA ASN A 553 7.58 31.44 45.57
C ASN A 553 6.08 31.08 45.55
N CYS A 554 5.73 29.83 45.21
CA CYS A 554 4.35 29.38 45.06
C CYS A 554 3.48 29.67 46.31
N GLN A 555 2.32 30.29 46.10
CA GLN A 555 1.29 30.51 47.13
C GLN A 555 0.03 29.70 46.78
N PHE A 556 -0.28 28.69 47.58
CA PHE A 556 -1.44 27.83 47.35
C PHE A 556 -2.61 28.20 48.27
N ARG A 557 -3.82 28.27 47.72
CA ARG A 557 -5.06 28.22 48.52
C ARG A 557 -5.47 26.76 48.65
N LEU A 558 -5.28 26.20 49.85
CA LEU A 558 -5.47 24.77 50.10
C LEU A 558 -6.82 24.46 50.76
N PRO A 559 -7.49 23.37 50.35
CA PRO A 559 -8.58 22.79 51.13
C PRO A 559 -8.14 22.40 52.54
N GLN A 560 -9.09 22.34 53.48
CA GLN A 560 -8.81 22.03 54.88
C GLN A 560 -8.20 20.62 55.02
N GLY A 561 -7.02 20.52 55.63
CA GLY A 561 -6.27 19.27 55.80
C GLY A 561 -5.17 19.03 54.76
N SER A 562 -5.18 19.76 53.64
CA SER A 562 -4.14 19.62 52.62
C SER A 562 -2.85 20.36 52.96
N TYR A 563 -1.73 19.88 52.40
CA TYR A 563 -0.40 20.50 52.54
C TYR A 563 0.19 20.88 51.18
N GLN A 564 1.12 21.83 51.18
CA GLN A 564 1.74 22.33 49.95
C GLN A 564 2.65 21.27 49.31
N SER A 565 2.43 20.97 48.02
CA SER A 565 3.23 20.04 47.21
C SER A 565 3.17 20.45 45.73
N PRO A 566 4.21 20.19 44.91
CA PRO A 566 4.18 20.50 43.47
C PRO A 566 3.04 19.86 42.70
N VAL A 567 2.56 18.68 43.12
CA VAL A 567 1.46 17.95 42.45
C VAL A 567 0.13 18.73 42.44
N ILE A 568 0.00 19.76 43.26
CA ILE A 568 -1.15 20.67 43.27
C ILE A 568 -1.29 21.42 41.96
N HIS A 569 -0.18 21.73 41.29
CA HIS A 569 -0.22 22.36 39.97
C HIS A 569 -0.90 21.46 38.92
N ALA A 570 -0.83 20.13 39.09
CA ALA A 570 -1.55 19.15 38.29
C ALA A 570 -2.97 18.86 38.80
N GLY A 571 -3.50 19.66 39.73
CA GLY A 571 -4.84 19.48 40.31
C GLY A 571 -4.94 18.39 41.38
N ILE A 572 -3.82 17.86 41.88
CA ILE A 572 -3.79 16.81 42.92
C ILE A 572 -3.59 17.47 44.30
N PHE A 573 -4.60 17.37 45.18
CA PHE A 573 -4.55 17.94 46.54
C PHE A 573 -4.23 16.85 47.57
N PRO A 574 -3.00 16.80 48.13
CA PRO A 574 -2.66 15.77 49.09
C PRO A 574 -3.27 16.07 50.47
N ASN A 575 -3.78 15.05 51.16
CA ASN A 575 -4.36 15.14 52.50
C ASN A 575 -3.84 13.96 53.37
N LYS A 576 -3.99 14.02 54.69
CA LYS A 576 -3.62 12.91 55.56
C LYS A 576 -4.58 11.72 55.36
N GLY A 577 -4.21 10.79 54.49
CA GLY A 577 -4.77 9.42 54.47
C GLY A 577 -5.87 9.12 53.45
N ASN A 578 -6.17 9.98 52.47
CA ASN A 578 -6.97 9.62 51.28
C ASN A 578 -6.79 10.66 50.15
N PHE A 579 -6.79 10.18 48.90
CA PHE A 579 -6.79 11.01 47.69
C PHE A 579 -8.22 11.40 47.32
N THR A 580 -8.51 12.68 47.20
CA THR A 580 -9.74 13.16 46.55
C THR A 580 -9.34 13.82 45.23
N GLN A 581 -9.55 13.12 44.11
CA GLN A 581 -9.74 13.79 42.83
C GLN A 581 -11.12 14.46 42.89
N SER A 582 -11.15 15.76 43.20
CA SER A 582 -12.39 16.52 43.09
C SER A 582 -12.69 16.76 41.62
N ALA A 583 -13.68 16.05 41.08
CA ALA A 583 -14.31 16.33 39.79
C ALA A 583 -15.14 17.64 39.80
N ALA A 584 -15.14 18.41 40.88
CA ALA A 584 -15.91 19.63 41.01
C ALA A 584 -15.03 20.89 40.90
N LEU A 585 -15.51 21.84 40.09
CA LEU A 585 -15.01 23.19 39.80
C LEU A 585 -14.07 23.33 38.58
N ARG A 586 -14.60 23.05 37.38
CA ARG A 586 -14.29 23.85 36.19
C ARG A 586 -15.45 24.81 35.92
N GLN A 587 -15.52 25.89 36.67
CA GLN A 587 -16.18 27.11 36.18
C GLN A 587 -15.10 28.16 36.01
N PRO A 588 -14.85 28.66 34.78
CA PRO A 588 -14.01 29.83 34.64
C PRO A 588 -14.75 31.03 35.23
N ALA A 589 -14.13 31.65 36.24
CA ALA A 589 -14.52 32.96 36.70
C ALA A 589 -14.37 33.94 35.54
N ASN A 590 -15.41 34.76 35.33
CA ASN A 590 -15.41 35.90 34.43
C ASN A 590 -14.07 36.66 34.49
N LEU A 591 -13.40 36.77 33.34
CA LEU A 591 -12.30 37.72 33.14
C LEU A 591 -12.69 38.72 32.05
N SER A 592 -12.71 39.98 32.50
CA SER A 592 -12.84 41.27 31.83
C SER A 592 -12.69 41.35 30.30
N GLY A 593 -13.81 41.60 29.62
CA GLY A 593 -14.10 42.85 28.88
C GLY A 593 -13.25 43.32 27.69
N ASN A 594 -12.01 42.86 27.45
CA ASN A 594 -11.13 43.51 26.47
C ASN A 594 -10.34 42.58 25.54
N THR A 595 -10.81 41.36 25.30
CA THR A 595 -10.28 40.45 24.25
C THR A 595 -11.39 40.06 23.28
N ILE A 596 -11.89 41.06 22.54
CA ILE A 596 -12.73 40.84 21.36
C ILE A 596 -11.82 41.01 20.14
N VAL A 597 -11.38 39.88 19.59
CA VAL A 597 -10.90 39.57 18.22
C VAL A 597 -9.79 38.53 18.36
N GLY A 598 -10.21 37.26 18.40
CA GLY A 598 -9.33 36.11 18.60
C GLY A 598 -9.98 35.12 19.55
N GLY A 599 -11.06 34.48 19.09
CA GLY A 599 -11.52 33.25 19.73
C GLY A 599 -10.43 32.18 19.68
N GLU A 600 -10.63 31.10 20.43
CA GLU A 600 -9.76 29.91 20.45
C GLU A 600 -9.23 29.61 19.05
N SER A 601 -7.91 29.74 18.85
CA SER A 601 -7.24 29.50 17.57
C SER A 601 -7.50 28.10 16.99
N GLY A 602 -8.03 27.16 17.78
CA GLY A 602 -8.44 25.84 17.32
C GLY A 602 -9.69 25.80 16.43
N GLY A 603 -10.53 26.85 16.39
CA GLY A 603 -11.75 26.85 15.58
C GLY A 603 -11.48 27.01 14.08
N ILE A 604 -10.67 28.00 13.70
CA ILE A 604 -10.34 28.28 12.30
C ILE A 604 -9.39 27.22 11.75
N ASP A 605 -8.40 26.79 12.52
CA ASP A 605 -7.47 25.73 12.09
C ASP A 605 -8.20 24.40 11.82
N LYS A 606 -9.20 24.06 12.66
CA LYS A 606 -10.05 22.88 12.45
C LYS A 606 -10.91 23.01 11.19
N LEU A 607 -11.52 24.18 10.96
CA LEU A 607 -12.31 24.43 9.74
C LEU A 607 -11.45 24.43 8.47
N MET A 608 -10.21 24.93 8.54
CA MET A 608 -9.27 24.93 7.42
C MET A 608 -8.77 23.51 7.10
N GLN A 609 -8.55 22.67 8.11
CA GLN A 609 -8.24 21.25 7.93
C GLN A 609 -9.42 20.48 7.33
N GLU A 610 -10.63 20.68 7.87
CA GLU A 610 -11.86 20.05 7.35
C GLU A 610 -12.15 20.49 5.91
N TYR A 611 -11.94 21.77 5.58
CA TYR A 611 -12.05 22.27 4.21
C TYR A 611 -10.99 21.68 3.27
N ALA A 612 -9.75 21.48 3.73
CA ALA A 612 -8.70 20.84 2.94
C ALA A 612 -9.01 19.35 2.68
N GLU A 613 -9.51 18.64 3.69
CA GLU A 613 -9.95 17.24 3.58
C GLU A 613 -11.14 17.09 2.63
N LEU A 614 -12.13 17.98 2.74
CA LEU A 614 -13.29 18.00 1.86
C LEU A 614 -12.89 18.28 0.40
N ASN A 615 -11.96 19.21 0.16
CA ASN A 615 -11.44 19.46 -1.18
C ASN A 615 -10.70 18.26 -1.77
N MET A 616 -9.91 17.54 -0.96
CA MET A 616 -9.29 16.29 -1.42
C MET A 616 -10.34 15.22 -1.79
N GLN A 617 -11.45 15.15 -1.05
CA GLN A 617 -12.56 14.24 -1.39
C GLN A 617 -13.26 14.68 -2.69
N ILE A 618 -13.50 15.98 -2.88
CA ILE A 618 -14.10 16.54 -4.09
C ILE A 618 -13.23 16.23 -5.31
N GLU A 619 -11.91 16.41 -5.22
CA GLU A 619 -11.01 16.10 -6.33
C GLU A 619 -11.01 14.61 -6.67
N ARG A 620 -11.02 13.71 -5.67
CA ARG A 620 -11.17 12.27 -5.91
C ARG A 620 -12.49 11.91 -6.60
N ILE A 621 -13.59 12.52 -6.18
CA ILE A 621 -14.91 12.29 -6.80
C ILE A 621 -14.92 12.82 -8.24
N ARG A 622 -14.26 13.96 -8.50
CA ARG A 622 -14.11 14.52 -9.85
C ARG A 622 -13.28 13.62 -10.74
N GLU A 623 -12.13 13.12 -10.26
CA GLU A 623 -11.29 12.15 -10.98
C GLU A 623 -12.08 10.89 -11.31
N ARG A 624 -12.81 10.33 -10.34
CA ARG A 624 -13.69 9.16 -10.55
C ARG A 624 -14.77 9.45 -11.60
N GLY A 625 -15.39 10.63 -11.53
CA GLY A 625 -16.36 11.08 -12.53
C GLY A 625 -15.77 11.20 -13.93
N ALA A 626 -14.52 11.66 -14.06
CA ALA A 626 -13.81 11.76 -15.33
C ALA A 626 -13.48 10.37 -15.91
N ILE A 627 -13.05 9.42 -15.07
CA ILE A 627 -12.79 8.03 -15.49
C ILE A 627 -14.07 7.37 -16.02
N LEU A 628 -15.16 7.44 -15.26
CA LEU A 628 -16.46 6.91 -15.68
C LEU A 628 -16.94 7.55 -16.99
N ARG A 629 -16.74 8.87 -17.15
CA ARG A 629 -17.08 9.57 -18.39
C ARG A 629 -16.31 9.03 -19.59
N ARG A 630 -14.99 8.84 -19.46
CA ARG A 630 -14.17 8.27 -20.54
C ARG A 630 -14.64 6.87 -20.93
N GLN A 631 -14.97 6.03 -19.94
CA GLN A 631 -15.49 4.69 -20.19
C GLN A 631 -16.84 4.71 -20.91
N ILE A 632 -17.77 5.55 -20.44
CA ILE A 632 -19.07 5.71 -21.10
C ILE A 632 -18.85 6.14 -22.55
N ASN A 633 -18.03 7.17 -22.79
CA ASN A 633 -17.74 7.65 -24.15
C ASN A 633 -17.01 6.62 -25.01
N LYS A 634 -16.17 5.75 -24.41
CA LYS A 634 -15.54 4.63 -25.11
C LYS A 634 -16.59 3.63 -25.61
N ILE A 635 -17.59 3.29 -24.80
CA ILE A 635 -18.70 2.41 -25.24
C ILE A 635 -19.46 3.01 -26.43
N PHE A 636 -19.70 4.33 -26.42
CA PHE A 636 -20.29 5.03 -27.57
C PHE A 636 -19.38 5.01 -28.81
N ASN A 637 -18.08 5.22 -28.63
CA ASN A 637 -17.11 5.18 -29.73
C ASN A 637 -16.99 3.76 -30.34
N ASP A 638 -16.92 2.73 -29.51
CA ASP A 638 -16.84 1.33 -29.93
C ASP A 638 -18.13 0.90 -30.66
N ALA A 639 -19.28 1.45 -30.26
CA ALA A 639 -20.56 1.25 -30.93
C ALA A 639 -20.74 2.11 -32.20
N GLY A 640 -19.83 3.06 -32.47
CA GLY A 640 -19.91 3.95 -33.63
C GLY A 640 -21.12 4.89 -33.64
N THR A 641 -21.74 5.15 -32.48
CA THR A 641 -22.97 5.95 -32.36
C THR A 641 -22.89 6.85 -31.12
N ASP A 642 -23.50 8.03 -31.18
CA ASP A 642 -23.61 8.94 -30.03
C ASP A 642 -24.90 8.70 -29.20
N VAL A 643 -25.70 7.70 -29.59
CA VAL A 643 -26.95 7.29 -28.93
C VAL A 643 -27.00 5.77 -28.79
N ILE A 644 -27.24 5.30 -27.57
CA ILE A 644 -27.39 3.87 -27.24
C ILE A 644 -28.72 3.69 -26.51
N GLU A 645 -29.60 2.87 -27.08
CA GLU A 645 -30.87 2.49 -26.45
C GLU A 645 -30.73 1.14 -25.74
N THR A 646 -31.04 1.10 -24.45
CA THR A 646 -31.17 -0.15 -23.71
C THR A 646 -32.64 -0.46 -23.44
N ARG A 647 -32.94 -1.65 -22.93
CA ARG A 647 -34.30 -2.06 -22.53
C ARG A 647 -34.96 -1.14 -21.48
N ILE A 648 -34.20 -0.21 -20.87
CA ILE A 648 -34.64 0.62 -19.76
C ILE A 648 -34.71 2.10 -20.16
N ARG A 649 -33.73 2.62 -20.92
CA ARG A 649 -33.72 4.02 -21.38
C ARG A 649 -32.79 4.23 -22.58
N VAL A 650 -32.96 5.39 -23.22
CA VAL A 650 -32.03 5.93 -24.21
C VAL A 650 -30.94 6.73 -23.50
N TYR A 651 -29.68 6.49 -23.88
CA TYR A 651 -28.50 7.17 -23.37
C TYR A 651 -27.83 7.96 -24.49
N HIS A 652 -27.33 9.14 -24.16
CA HIS A 652 -26.54 9.97 -25.05
C HIS A 652 -25.08 10.01 -24.60
N LYS A 653 -24.17 10.12 -25.56
CA LYS A 653 -22.75 10.35 -25.30
C LYS A 653 -22.55 11.60 -24.45
N LEU A 654 -21.62 11.51 -23.50
CA LEU A 654 -21.35 12.61 -22.58
C LEU A 654 -20.42 13.64 -23.24
N PRO A 655 -20.61 14.95 -22.99
CA PRO A 655 -19.72 15.99 -23.53
C PRO A 655 -18.30 15.86 -22.99
N ASP A 656 -17.29 16.26 -23.76
CA ASP A 656 -15.87 16.12 -23.37
C ASP A 656 -15.40 17.16 -22.32
N SER A 657 -16.21 18.18 -22.02
CA SER A 657 -15.86 19.25 -21.06
C SER A 657 -16.07 18.87 -19.59
N VAL A 658 -15.17 19.30 -18.70
CA VAL A 658 -15.13 18.99 -17.24
C VAL A 658 -16.28 19.59 -16.41
N GLU A 659 -17.17 20.39 -17.00
CA GLU A 659 -18.30 20.96 -16.23
C GLU A 659 -19.25 19.88 -15.68
N PRO A 660 -19.79 20.09 -14.46
CA PRO A 660 -20.68 19.15 -13.81
C PRO A 660 -21.96 18.95 -14.64
N PHE A 661 -22.23 17.69 -14.99
CA PHE A 661 -23.44 17.29 -15.69
C PHE A 661 -24.65 17.62 -14.80
N LYS A 662 -25.41 18.66 -15.15
CA LYS A 662 -26.71 18.91 -14.55
C LYS A 662 -27.68 17.88 -15.10
N LEU A 663 -28.15 16.98 -14.25
CA LEU A 663 -29.35 16.17 -14.55
C LEU A 663 -30.47 17.14 -14.91
N LEU A 664 -30.79 17.24 -16.20
CA LEU A 664 -32.01 17.91 -16.61
C LEU A 664 -33.16 17.06 -16.05
N PRO A 665 -34.09 17.65 -15.28
CA PRO A 665 -35.27 16.93 -14.85
C PRO A 665 -36.00 16.44 -16.11
N GLY A 666 -36.29 15.13 -16.12
CA GLY A 666 -36.76 14.41 -17.30
C GLY A 666 -37.99 15.04 -17.94
N LYS A 667 -38.03 14.98 -19.28
CA LYS A 667 -39.28 14.93 -20.04
C LYS A 667 -39.73 13.49 -20.16
#